data_AF-A0A7C6R5M5-F1
#
_entry.id   AF-A0A7C6R5M5-F1
#
_cell.length_a   1.000
_cell.length_b   1.000
_cell.length_c   1.000
_cell.angle_alpha   90.00
_cell.angle_beta   90.00
_cell.angle_gamma   90.00
#
_symmetry.space_group_name_H-M   'P 1'
#
loop_
_entity.id
_entity.type
_entity.pdbx_description
1 polymer ?
#
loop_
_entity_poly.entity_id
_entity_poly.type
_entity_poly.pdbx_seq_one_letter_code
_entity_poly.pdbx_strand_id
1 'polypeptide(L)'
;MVIRLKRLLRKTTALILALLLAATGLPALTPALADGADFDVELVKARIDLIPDTVGRNDVKKVNLAKTDYDKLTQQQKTQVTNYGKLENALQQVQQLKNDPIRITCVGSSTTEGVGASDMSKYSYPAQLQALLGPDFVITNAGASGTTVVFGAGTNQYYGSAKYNLSMSSNPDMVLMFVGSNDATNDNWYRTDINYPEKFKSCYKALLEGYLNLSTRPTVVMCYPYNVYTGDGRPTIVPNHVIPILNEIAAEYGCPILDLYTPTTWENWRELMPDALHPNDQGYAIVAKAAYDFITDYFSTELKELKAGGQSIELLEGVSDYGVLVTNGQIPQITAVGANDKQKITITQAEGPLPAVAKIRVVSADDEFSQLYTVTFAESEEDIKGHKVAADIARIGNVTLEKEQMINQARSSYDSLPPRQMAVVQNYDVLISAEAKLDEIKEIAAAADAVKNMIEALGEITSRSQKADIKAARAAYEALSAEAKELVTNYDKLLQAVETMYTIDPAFKVEDAIDLIKENNYRYGSKIRAARAMYDALSAEDKANVGNYGKLVAAEAAVKAQYDAYTVTISPANWTNKYSKYPWLNADRVTEADKQATVEAMADEMKYEYVMQDYCLGKTSGVYNLDTGAWGEILSLQTDNNIWNADPTGLRYETDNIWNPWNQGGRYWAMVGVPFVGMAFSQKGYFGLKDFGQIALGNSFVYEGKVYQVYWAGTYWHEDVPLVQGNTNVAINKIDYFPGSSGSADITNNTFRYAYANYSQVNKWQGLTLGIPVGNAVKDGNLTYQEFTGPYGSAWIVNTADRISASSTSSNDSMKQNQAYVIAGELAEVFKSLADTNAERFAITGAPLGNAENGAQRFENGILTASGFKTGEEPVEEPMLGDVDLDGRRTVADIVMIRSAIMGRTELSEQQIRAANVDEDPEGRITVTDIVALRRLIMSEE
;
A
#
# COMPACT_ATOMS: atom_id res chain seq x y z
N MET A 1 -47.44 37.70 -45.60
CA MET A 1 -47.49 36.48 -44.75
C MET A 1 -46.31 36.41 -43.78
N VAL A 2 -45.05 36.47 -44.26
CA VAL A 2 -43.82 36.49 -43.42
C VAL A 2 -43.80 37.58 -42.34
N ILE A 3 -44.25 38.80 -42.65
CA ILE A 3 -44.34 39.91 -41.67
C ILE A 3 -45.38 39.61 -40.56
N ARG A 4 -46.52 38.99 -40.92
CA ARG A 4 -47.53 38.54 -39.94
C ARG A 4 -47.02 37.38 -39.09
N LEU A 5 -46.25 36.45 -39.69
CA LEU A 5 -45.62 35.34 -38.97
C LEU A 5 -44.57 35.83 -37.96
N LYS A 6 -43.71 36.79 -38.36
CA LYS A 6 -42.72 37.43 -37.48
C LYS A 6 -43.38 38.19 -36.32
N ARG A 7 -44.49 38.90 -36.57
CA ARG A 7 -45.28 39.56 -35.51
C ARG A 7 -45.97 38.56 -34.58
N LEU A 8 -46.46 37.43 -35.10
CA LEU A 8 -47.06 36.39 -34.29
C LEU A 8 -46.00 35.76 -33.38
N LEU A 9 -44.85 35.35 -33.94
CA LEU A 9 -43.72 34.81 -33.18
C LEU A 9 -43.23 35.76 -32.08
N ARG A 10 -43.03 37.05 -32.39
CA ARG A 10 -42.64 38.06 -31.39
C ARG A 10 -43.65 38.18 -30.25
N LYS A 11 -44.95 38.11 -30.54
CA LYS A 11 -46.01 38.11 -29.51
C LYS A 11 -46.01 36.84 -28.67
N THR A 12 -45.76 35.68 -29.28
CA THR A 12 -45.69 34.40 -28.55
C THR A 12 -44.45 34.35 -27.65
N THR A 13 -43.29 34.80 -28.13
CA THR A 13 -42.05 34.89 -27.35
C THR A 13 -42.19 35.89 -26.20
N ALA A 14 -42.81 37.05 -26.42
CA ALA A 14 -43.08 38.04 -25.38
C ALA A 14 -44.01 37.48 -24.28
N LEU A 15 -45.04 36.71 -24.66
CA LEU A 15 -45.97 36.09 -23.71
C LEU A 15 -45.29 35.02 -22.86
N ILE A 16 -44.44 34.19 -23.46
CA ILE A 16 -43.66 33.16 -22.76
C ILE A 16 -42.66 33.80 -21.79
N LEU A 17 -41.99 34.88 -22.21
CA LEU A 17 -41.02 35.59 -21.38
C LEU A 17 -41.70 36.35 -20.22
N ALA A 18 -42.89 36.92 -20.46
CA ALA A 18 -43.69 37.55 -19.40
C ALA A 18 -44.19 36.53 -18.37
N LEU A 19 -44.55 35.31 -18.79
CA LEU A 19 -44.89 34.20 -17.89
C LEU A 19 -43.68 33.73 -17.07
N LEU A 20 -42.49 33.64 -17.68
CA LEU A 20 -41.24 33.28 -17.00
C LEU A 20 -40.79 34.34 -15.98
N LEU A 21 -40.84 35.63 -16.34
CA LEU A 21 -40.49 36.74 -15.44
C LEU A 21 -41.47 36.87 -14.26
N ALA A 22 -42.76 36.60 -14.48
CA ALA A 22 -43.77 36.58 -13.43
C ALA A 22 -43.54 35.44 -12.42
N ALA A 23 -43.03 34.29 -12.87
CA ALA A 23 -42.69 33.17 -11.99
C ALA A 23 -41.45 33.44 -11.12
N THR A 24 -40.57 34.37 -11.52
CA THR A 24 -39.35 34.74 -10.79
C THR A 24 -39.49 36.04 -9.97
N GLY A 25 -40.69 36.62 -9.88
CA GLY A 25 -40.93 37.86 -9.12
C GLY A 25 -40.34 39.14 -9.73
N LEU A 26 -39.94 39.09 -11.01
CA LEU A 26 -39.41 40.24 -11.75
C LEU A 26 -40.55 41.02 -12.45
N PRO A 27 -40.43 42.34 -12.66
CA PRO A 27 -41.49 43.15 -13.27
C PRO A 27 -41.78 42.68 -14.70
N ALA A 28 -43.06 42.40 -15.00
CA ALA A 28 -43.49 41.92 -16.30
C ALA A 28 -43.30 42.99 -17.40
N LEU A 29 -42.84 42.57 -18.58
CA LEU A 29 -42.84 43.40 -19.78
C LEU A 29 -44.29 43.79 -20.13
N THR A 30 -44.59 45.09 -20.16
CA THR A 30 -45.95 45.55 -20.47
C THR A 30 -46.31 45.21 -21.94
N PRO A 31 -47.58 44.87 -22.25
CA PRO A 31 -48.00 44.51 -23.61
C PRO A 31 -47.83 45.61 -24.67
N ALA A 32 -47.43 46.82 -24.27
CA ALA A 32 -47.32 48.01 -25.12
C ALA A 32 -46.07 48.06 -26.02
N LEU A 33 -45.12 47.12 -25.89
CA LEU A 33 -43.83 47.12 -26.61
C LEU A 33 -43.80 46.33 -27.94
N ALA A 34 -44.95 46.00 -28.51
CA ALA A 34 -45.04 44.99 -29.58
C ALA A 34 -44.70 45.44 -31.02
N ASP A 35 -44.13 46.63 -31.25
CA ASP A 35 -43.65 47.06 -32.58
C ASP A 35 -42.53 48.12 -32.48
N GLY A 36 -41.25 47.71 -32.56
CA GLY A 36 -40.13 48.66 -32.67
C GLY A 36 -38.77 48.14 -32.17
N ALA A 37 -37.71 48.93 -32.41
CA ALA A 37 -36.33 48.72 -31.97
C ALA A 37 -36.17 48.54 -30.44
N ASP A 38 -37.17 48.96 -29.66
CA ASP A 38 -37.24 48.83 -28.20
C ASP A 38 -37.54 47.40 -27.74
N PHE A 39 -38.23 46.58 -28.55
CA PHE A 39 -38.54 45.19 -28.19
C PHE A 39 -37.28 44.31 -28.12
N ASP A 40 -36.36 44.46 -29.08
CA ASP A 40 -35.15 43.64 -29.15
C ASP A 40 -34.18 44.00 -27.99
N VAL A 41 -34.17 45.27 -27.56
CA VAL A 41 -33.43 45.74 -26.36
C VAL A 41 -34.01 45.15 -25.08
N GLU A 42 -35.33 45.25 -24.90
CA GLU A 42 -36.01 44.73 -23.70
C GLU A 42 -35.97 43.19 -23.64
N LEU A 43 -36.00 42.50 -24.77
CA LEU A 43 -35.76 41.05 -24.85
C LEU A 43 -34.35 40.69 -24.38
N VAL A 44 -33.33 41.43 -24.81
CA VAL A 44 -31.95 41.20 -24.36
C VAL A 44 -31.82 41.46 -22.87
N LYS A 45 -32.37 42.57 -22.34
CA LYS A 45 -32.37 42.83 -20.88
C LYS A 45 -33.01 41.68 -20.10
N ALA A 46 -34.20 41.24 -20.51
CA ALA A 46 -34.90 40.15 -19.85
C ALA A 46 -34.13 38.83 -19.90
N ARG A 47 -33.47 38.51 -21.03
CA ARG A 47 -32.58 37.33 -21.11
C ARG A 47 -31.39 37.44 -20.17
N ILE A 48 -30.79 38.63 -20.04
CA ILE A 48 -29.67 38.88 -19.11
C ILE A 48 -30.15 38.75 -17.66
N ASP A 49 -31.35 39.23 -17.34
CA ASP A 49 -31.91 39.12 -15.98
C ASP A 49 -32.15 37.66 -15.57
N LEU A 50 -32.48 36.79 -16.52
CA LEU A 50 -32.65 35.34 -16.33
C LEU A 50 -31.32 34.57 -16.19
N ILE A 51 -30.17 35.20 -16.43
CA ILE A 51 -28.87 34.56 -16.16
C ILE A 51 -28.69 34.49 -14.63
N PRO A 52 -28.36 33.33 -14.06
CA PRO A 52 -28.07 33.22 -12.62
C PRO A 52 -26.74 33.91 -12.26
N ASP A 53 -26.59 34.35 -11.01
CA ASP A 53 -25.38 35.07 -10.58
C ASP A 53 -24.12 34.19 -10.62
N THR A 54 -24.26 32.93 -10.21
CA THR A 54 -23.28 31.86 -10.46
C THR A 54 -23.67 31.15 -11.74
N VAL A 55 -22.81 31.14 -12.74
CA VAL A 55 -23.03 30.43 -14.02
C VAL A 55 -22.47 29.02 -13.88
N GLY A 56 -23.34 28.01 -14.00
CA GLY A 56 -22.91 26.61 -14.17
C GLY A 56 -22.77 26.25 -15.64
N ARG A 57 -22.23 25.08 -15.95
CA ARG A 57 -22.09 24.63 -17.34
C ARG A 57 -23.44 24.59 -18.08
N ASN A 58 -24.51 24.19 -17.38
CA ASN A 58 -25.88 24.14 -17.91
C ASN A 58 -26.48 25.53 -18.23
N ASP A 59 -25.83 26.62 -17.84
CA ASP A 59 -26.26 27.98 -18.17
C ASP A 59 -25.50 28.61 -19.34
N VAL A 60 -24.41 27.99 -19.79
CA VAL A 60 -23.56 28.49 -20.90
C VAL A 60 -24.41 28.83 -22.12
N LYS A 61 -25.42 28.01 -22.45
CA LYS A 61 -26.35 28.25 -23.54
C LYS A 61 -27.17 29.54 -23.36
N LYS A 62 -27.64 29.82 -22.15
CA LYS A 62 -28.41 31.05 -21.83
C LYS A 62 -27.54 32.29 -22.01
N VAL A 63 -26.29 32.23 -21.53
CA VAL A 63 -25.30 33.31 -21.66
C VAL A 63 -24.95 33.56 -23.13
N ASN A 64 -24.62 32.50 -23.88
CA ASN A 64 -24.29 32.58 -25.30
C ASN A 64 -25.47 33.11 -26.13
N LEU A 65 -26.69 32.73 -25.80
CA LEU A 65 -27.89 33.25 -26.46
C LEU A 65 -28.10 34.74 -26.17
N ALA A 66 -27.98 35.16 -24.91
CA ALA A 66 -28.04 36.57 -24.53
C ALA A 66 -26.97 37.41 -25.25
N LYS A 67 -25.74 36.89 -25.34
CA LYS A 67 -24.65 37.53 -26.09
C LYS A 67 -24.93 37.60 -27.59
N THR A 68 -25.40 36.51 -28.19
CA THR A 68 -25.75 36.46 -29.61
C THR A 68 -26.85 37.46 -29.96
N ASP A 69 -27.88 37.58 -29.11
CA ASP A 69 -28.95 38.54 -29.33
C ASP A 69 -28.49 40.00 -29.07
N TYR A 70 -27.65 40.23 -28.05
CA TYR A 70 -27.00 41.51 -27.83
C TYR A 70 -26.14 41.95 -29.02
N ASP A 71 -25.38 41.03 -29.63
CA ASP A 71 -24.47 41.34 -30.75
C ASP A 71 -25.20 41.79 -32.02
N LYS A 72 -26.46 41.35 -32.20
CA LYS A 72 -27.33 41.78 -33.30
C LYS A 72 -27.87 43.19 -33.13
N LEU A 73 -27.80 43.78 -31.94
CA LEU A 73 -28.26 45.15 -31.69
C LEU A 73 -27.35 46.17 -32.37
N THR A 74 -27.93 47.26 -32.87
CA THR A 74 -27.17 48.42 -33.35
C THR A 74 -26.43 49.09 -32.18
N GLN A 75 -25.41 49.91 -32.48
CA GLN A 75 -24.65 50.60 -31.42
C GLN A 75 -25.53 51.49 -30.53
N GLN A 76 -26.54 52.16 -31.09
CA GLN A 76 -27.50 52.97 -30.33
C GLN A 76 -28.45 52.13 -29.45
N GLN A 77 -28.72 50.89 -29.83
CA GLN A 77 -29.53 49.97 -29.03
C GLN A 77 -28.71 49.36 -27.89
N LYS A 78 -27.43 49.05 -28.13
CA LYS A 78 -26.52 48.51 -27.10
C LYS A 78 -26.37 49.44 -25.89
N THR A 79 -26.35 50.76 -26.10
CA THR A 79 -26.29 51.74 -25.00
C THR A 79 -27.52 51.74 -24.10
N GLN A 80 -28.63 51.13 -24.54
CA GLN A 80 -29.87 51.05 -23.77
C GLN A 80 -29.96 49.77 -22.92
N VAL A 81 -29.07 48.79 -23.10
CA VAL A 81 -29.02 47.55 -22.31
C VAL A 81 -28.29 47.81 -20.99
N THR A 82 -29.02 48.36 -20.02
CA THR A 82 -28.48 48.85 -18.74
C THR A 82 -27.90 47.74 -17.84
N ASN A 83 -28.29 46.49 -18.02
CA ASN A 83 -27.83 45.34 -17.25
C ASN A 83 -26.69 44.56 -17.92
N TYR A 84 -26.05 45.10 -18.97
CA TYR A 84 -24.97 44.42 -19.71
C TYR A 84 -23.82 43.93 -18.82
N GLY A 85 -23.49 44.61 -17.72
CA GLY A 85 -22.46 44.17 -16.78
C GLY A 85 -22.70 42.76 -16.22
N LYS A 86 -23.97 42.33 -16.07
CA LYS A 86 -24.32 40.96 -15.67
C LYS A 86 -23.97 39.95 -16.76
N LEU A 87 -24.21 40.29 -18.03
CA LEU A 87 -23.80 39.47 -19.17
C LEU A 87 -22.28 39.39 -19.32
N GLU A 88 -21.57 40.50 -19.08
CA GLU A 88 -20.11 40.55 -19.12
C GLU A 88 -19.50 39.64 -18.04
N ASN A 89 -19.98 39.73 -16.80
CA ASN A 89 -19.58 38.83 -15.71
C ASN A 89 -19.88 37.36 -16.04
N ALA A 90 -21.05 37.08 -16.62
CA ALA A 90 -21.42 35.73 -17.01
C ALA A 90 -20.51 35.18 -18.12
N LEU A 91 -20.12 36.00 -19.10
CA LEU A 91 -19.18 35.60 -20.16
C LEU A 91 -17.79 35.28 -19.61
N GLN A 92 -17.33 36.01 -18.58
CA GLN A 92 -16.08 35.68 -17.89
C GLN A 92 -16.17 34.33 -17.18
N GLN A 93 -17.27 34.05 -16.47
CA GLN A 93 -17.50 32.74 -15.85
C GLN A 93 -17.57 31.62 -16.89
N VAL A 94 -18.22 31.83 -18.05
CA VAL A 94 -18.22 30.85 -19.16
C VAL A 94 -16.79 30.57 -19.65
N GLN A 95 -15.96 31.60 -19.78
CA GLN A 95 -14.58 31.42 -20.20
C GLN A 95 -13.75 30.65 -19.16
N GLN A 96 -14.01 30.88 -17.87
CA GLN A 96 -13.40 30.11 -16.79
C GLN A 96 -13.82 28.64 -16.83
N LEU A 97 -15.12 28.35 -16.98
CA LEU A 97 -15.65 26.99 -17.09
C LEU A 97 -15.03 26.17 -18.24
N LYS A 98 -14.62 26.82 -19.34
CA LYS A 98 -13.93 26.11 -20.44
C LYS A 98 -12.54 25.60 -20.06
N ASN A 99 -11.89 26.25 -19.09
CA ASN A 99 -10.55 25.89 -18.64
C ASN A 99 -10.57 25.03 -17.37
N ASP A 100 -11.66 25.09 -16.59
CA ASP A 100 -11.87 24.25 -15.43
C ASP A 100 -12.19 22.81 -15.86
N PRO A 101 -11.74 21.77 -15.10
CA PRO A 101 -12.16 20.40 -15.33
C PRO A 101 -13.66 20.22 -15.02
N ILE A 102 -14.28 19.21 -15.63
CA ILE A 102 -15.68 18.85 -15.40
C ILE A 102 -15.80 18.10 -14.07
N ARG A 103 -16.63 18.60 -13.15
CA ARG A 103 -16.81 18.01 -11.80
C ARG A 103 -17.97 17.02 -11.81
N ILE A 104 -17.68 15.74 -11.55
CA ILE A 104 -18.69 14.69 -11.48
C ILE A 104 -18.71 14.10 -10.07
N THR A 105 -19.88 14.15 -9.42
CA THR A 105 -20.04 13.64 -8.06
C THR A 105 -20.82 12.34 -8.07
N CYS A 106 -20.16 11.26 -7.64
CA CYS A 106 -20.74 9.94 -7.49
C CYS A 106 -21.41 9.83 -6.12
N VAL A 107 -22.74 9.76 -6.11
CA VAL A 107 -23.59 9.71 -4.91
C VAL A 107 -24.11 8.29 -4.74
N GLY A 108 -23.88 7.68 -3.58
CA GLY A 108 -24.37 6.33 -3.35
C GLY A 108 -24.07 5.77 -1.97
N SER A 109 -24.22 4.46 -1.83
CA SER A 109 -23.96 3.77 -0.56
C SER A 109 -22.59 3.05 -0.57
N SER A 110 -22.51 1.83 -0.03
CA SER A 110 -21.28 1.03 0.03
C SER A 110 -20.71 0.72 -1.35
N THR A 111 -21.58 0.56 -2.35
CA THR A 111 -21.20 0.28 -3.74
C THR A 111 -20.47 1.45 -4.38
N THR A 112 -20.83 2.69 -4.02
CA THR A 112 -20.14 3.89 -4.49
C THR A 112 -18.90 4.16 -3.65
N GLU A 113 -18.96 3.89 -2.35
CA GLU A 113 -17.77 4.01 -1.49
C GLU A 113 -16.65 3.07 -1.97
N GLY A 114 -17.03 1.89 -2.48
CA GLY A 114 -16.13 0.92 -3.11
C GLY A 114 -15.99 -0.40 -2.36
N VAL A 115 -16.88 -0.70 -1.39
CA VAL A 115 -16.82 -1.95 -0.62
C VAL A 115 -16.76 -3.15 -1.57
N GLY A 116 -15.87 -4.10 -1.32
CA GLY A 116 -15.60 -5.24 -2.20
C GLY A 116 -14.34 -5.08 -3.06
N ALA A 117 -13.90 -3.84 -3.32
CA ALA A 117 -12.60 -3.57 -3.93
C ALA A 117 -11.45 -3.91 -2.98
N SER A 118 -10.34 -4.41 -3.51
CA SER A 118 -9.11 -4.70 -2.74
C SER A 118 -8.45 -3.42 -2.20
N ASP A 119 -8.61 -2.32 -2.94
CA ASP A 119 -8.25 -0.96 -2.54
C ASP A 119 -9.30 0.02 -3.09
N MET A 120 -10.15 0.54 -2.22
CA MET A 120 -11.26 1.43 -2.59
C MET A 120 -10.77 2.75 -3.22
N SER A 121 -9.53 3.17 -2.94
CA SER A 121 -8.94 4.38 -3.52
C SER A 121 -8.47 4.20 -4.97
N LYS A 122 -8.34 2.95 -5.43
CA LYS A 122 -7.88 2.60 -6.79
C LYS A 122 -8.94 1.88 -7.60
N TYR A 123 -9.63 0.93 -6.98
CA TYR A 123 -10.48 -0.04 -7.66
C TYR A 123 -11.97 0.10 -7.34
N SER A 124 -12.40 1.11 -6.58
CA SER A 124 -13.81 1.51 -6.59
C SER A 124 -14.21 2.06 -7.96
N TYR A 125 -15.48 1.95 -8.36
CA TYR A 125 -15.88 2.48 -9.66
C TYR A 125 -15.60 3.99 -9.81
N PRO A 126 -15.73 4.87 -8.79
CA PRO A 126 -15.37 6.28 -8.95
C PRO A 126 -13.86 6.49 -9.13
N ALA A 127 -13.02 5.69 -8.45
CA ALA A 127 -11.57 5.77 -8.62
C ALA A 127 -11.12 5.30 -10.01
N GLN A 128 -11.67 4.17 -10.48
CA GLN A 128 -11.41 3.68 -11.83
C GLN A 128 -11.95 4.66 -12.89
N LEU A 129 -13.12 5.26 -12.65
CA LEU A 129 -13.70 6.27 -13.54
C LEU A 129 -12.80 7.52 -13.65
N GLN A 130 -12.21 7.97 -12.54
CA GLN A 130 -11.22 9.07 -12.57
C GLN A 130 -10.00 8.72 -13.43
N ALA A 131 -9.50 7.49 -13.32
CA ALA A 131 -8.37 7.04 -14.11
C ALA A 131 -8.72 6.95 -15.61
N LEU A 132 -9.92 6.51 -15.95
CA LEU A 132 -10.40 6.40 -17.34
C LEU A 132 -10.65 7.77 -17.99
N LEU A 133 -11.24 8.71 -17.26
CA LEU A 133 -11.58 10.05 -17.78
C LEU A 133 -10.39 11.02 -17.81
N GLY A 134 -9.36 10.77 -16.99
CA GLY A 134 -8.16 11.60 -16.96
C GLY A 134 -8.37 12.99 -16.31
N PRO A 135 -7.40 13.91 -16.49
CA PRO A 135 -7.32 15.16 -15.73
C PRO A 135 -8.36 16.22 -16.11
N ASP A 136 -9.02 16.09 -17.27
CA ASP A 136 -10.10 16.99 -17.70
C ASP A 136 -11.38 16.82 -16.85
N PHE A 137 -11.41 15.80 -15.99
CA PHE A 137 -12.51 15.49 -15.09
C PHE A 137 -12.02 15.40 -13.64
N VAL A 138 -12.87 15.82 -12.71
CA VAL A 138 -12.69 15.64 -11.26
C VAL A 138 -13.84 14.80 -10.73
N ILE A 139 -13.54 13.57 -10.29
CA ILE A 139 -14.52 12.64 -9.75
C ILE A 139 -14.52 12.71 -8.22
N THR A 140 -15.66 13.06 -7.65
CA THR A 140 -15.86 13.05 -6.19
C THR A 140 -16.60 11.78 -5.77
N ASN A 141 -15.96 10.94 -4.95
CA ASN A 141 -16.60 9.79 -4.33
C ASN A 141 -17.35 10.18 -3.05
N ALA A 142 -18.66 10.38 -3.18
CA ALA A 142 -19.57 10.67 -2.09
C ALA A 142 -20.40 9.44 -1.66
N GLY A 143 -19.84 8.23 -1.75
CA GLY A 143 -20.46 7.00 -1.25
C GLY A 143 -20.45 6.90 0.28
N ALA A 144 -21.55 6.44 0.89
CA ALA A 144 -21.68 6.21 2.32
C ALA A 144 -22.17 4.79 2.64
N SER A 145 -21.31 3.93 3.18
CA SER A 145 -21.67 2.53 3.42
C SER A 145 -22.97 2.33 4.22
N GLY A 146 -23.77 1.37 3.74
CA GLY A 146 -25.00 0.94 4.40
C GLY A 146 -26.17 1.92 4.33
N THR A 147 -26.05 3.07 3.66
CA THR A 147 -27.11 4.09 3.71
C THR A 147 -28.27 3.84 2.75
N THR A 148 -29.47 4.31 3.12
CA THR A 148 -30.71 4.30 2.34
C THR A 148 -31.06 5.70 1.82
N VAL A 149 -31.93 5.77 0.81
CA VAL A 149 -32.54 7.03 0.33
C VAL A 149 -33.58 7.52 1.34
N VAL A 150 -34.37 6.60 1.89
CA VAL A 150 -35.38 6.94 2.89
C VAL A 150 -34.69 7.53 4.13
N PHE A 151 -35.18 8.70 4.56
CA PHE A 151 -34.76 9.41 5.76
C PHE A 151 -35.88 9.48 6.82
N GLY A 152 -35.48 9.41 8.11
CA GLY A 152 -36.38 9.37 9.26
C GLY A 152 -35.94 8.38 10.37
N ALA A 153 -36.71 8.32 11.47
CA ALA A 153 -36.40 7.48 12.62
C ALA A 153 -36.30 5.98 12.23
N GLY A 154 -35.21 5.33 12.66
CA GLY A 154 -34.96 3.91 12.38
C GLY A 154 -34.53 3.61 10.95
N THR A 155 -33.95 4.58 10.23
CA THR A 155 -33.35 4.38 8.91
C THR A 155 -31.90 4.84 8.91
N ASN A 156 -31.03 4.16 8.14
CA ASN A 156 -29.64 4.56 7.99
C ASN A 156 -29.53 5.53 6.80
N GLN A 157 -30.01 6.75 6.95
CA GLN A 157 -30.21 7.66 5.82
C GLN A 157 -28.92 8.22 5.21
N TYR A 158 -28.89 8.37 3.88
CA TYR A 158 -27.82 9.11 3.19
C TYR A 158 -27.93 10.61 3.45
N TYR A 159 -29.17 11.12 3.46
CA TYR A 159 -29.48 12.53 3.66
C TYR A 159 -28.96 13.04 5.02
N GLY A 160 -28.15 14.10 5.00
CA GLY A 160 -27.52 14.67 6.20
C GLY A 160 -26.27 13.93 6.69
N SER A 161 -25.81 12.87 6.01
CA SER A 161 -24.52 12.24 6.29
C SER A 161 -23.35 13.16 5.92
N ALA A 162 -22.14 12.85 6.44
CA ALA A 162 -20.93 13.58 6.05
C ALA A 162 -20.65 13.52 4.54
N LYS A 163 -20.97 12.38 3.91
CA LYS A 163 -20.80 12.17 2.46
C LYS A 163 -21.86 12.91 1.64
N TYR A 164 -23.08 13.07 2.15
CA TYR A 164 -24.06 13.99 1.57
C TYR A 164 -23.59 15.46 1.65
N ASN A 165 -23.00 15.87 2.78
CA ASN A 165 -22.46 17.24 2.87
C ASN A 165 -21.28 17.45 1.90
N LEU A 166 -20.44 16.42 1.70
CA LEU A 166 -19.40 16.42 0.68
C LEU A 166 -20.00 16.53 -0.74
N SER A 167 -21.03 15.75 -1.06
CA SER A 167 -21.64 15.82 -2.40
C SER A 167 -22.23 17.19 -2.69
N MET A 168 -22.91 17.81 -1.72
CA MET A 168 -23.49 19.15 -1.86
C MET A 168 -22.43 20.26 -2.00
N SER A 169 -21.26 20.11 -1.35
CA SER A 169 -20.18 21.11 -1.38
C SER A 169 -19.15 20.88 -2.50
N SER A 170 -19.23 19.75 -3.21
CA SER A 170 -18.33 19.42 -4.32
C SER A 170 -18.54 20.28 -5.58
N ASN A 171 -19.57 21.14 -5.60
CA ASN A 171 -19.94 21.99 -6.73
C ASN A 171 -19.99 21.20 -8.07
N PRO A 172 -20.80 20.12 -8.14
CA PRO A 172 -20.83 19.26 -9.30
C PRO A 172 -21.38 19.99 -10.53
N ASP A 173 -20.87 19.60 -11.70
CA ASP A 173 -21.47 19.84 -13.02
C ASP A 173 -22.41 18.68 -13.38
N MET A 174 -22.08 17.46 -12.94
CA MET A 174 -22.90 16.26 -13.07
C MET A 174 -22.94 15.46 -11.76
N VAL A 175 -24.09 14.88 -11.44
CA VAL A 175 -24.27 13.98 -10.29
C VAL A 175 -24.69 12.61 -10.79
N LEU A 176 -23.90 11.57 -10.50
CA LEU A 176 -24.30 10.18 -10.71
C LEU A 176 -24.98 9.67 -9.43
N MET A 177 -26.31 9.58 -9.47
CA MET A 177 -27.12 9.22 -8.31
C MET A 177 -27.36 7.71 -8.27
N PHE A 178 -26.37 6.98 -7.74
CA PHE A 178 -26.35 5.53 -7.57
C PHE A 178 -26.65 5.12 -6.11
N VAL A 179 -27.88 5.39 -5.68
CA VAL A 179 -28.38 5.10 -4.34
C VAL A 179 -29.76 4.42 -4.42
N GLY A 180 -30.12 3.61 -3.44
CA GLY A 180 -31.46 2.97 -3.37
C GLY A 180 -31.45 1.44 -3.26
N SER A 181 -30.33 0.77 -3.54
CA SER A 181 -30.28 -0.68 -3.40
C SER A 181 -30.44 -1.16 -1.95
N ASN A 182 -30.06 -0.34 -0.95
CA ASN A 182 -30.22 -0.68 0.48
C ASN A 182 -31.67 -0.52 0.96
N ASP A 183 -32.44 0.32 0.29
CA ASP A 183 -33.87 0.47 0.51
C ASP A 183 -34.61 -0.82 0.12
N ALA A 184 -34.12 -1.53 -0.90
CA ALA A 184 -34.75 -2.69 -1.55
C ALA A 184 -34.61 -4.05 -0.82
N THR A 185 -34.41 -4.07 0.50
CA THR A 185 -34.44 -5.32 1.29
C THR A 185 -35.87 -5.63 1.73
N ASN A 186 -36.21 -6.91 1.97
CA ASN A 186 -37.51 -7.34 2.46
C ASN A 186 -37.90 -6.61 3.77
N ASP A 187 -36.96 -6.52 4.71
CA ASP A 187 -37.14 -5.86 6.00
C ASP A 187 -37.47 -4.37 5.90
N ASN A 188 -37.06 -3.71 4.81
CA ASN A 188 -37.37 -2.31 4.55
C ASN A 188 -38.63 -2.19 3.71
N TRP A 189 -38.67 -2.86 2.56
CA TRP A 189 -39.71 -2.70 1.54
C TRP A 189 -41.11 -3.12 2.04
N TYR A 190 -41.17 -4.13 2.90
CA TYR A 190 -42.43 -4.68 3.42
C TYR A 190 -42.71 -4.29 4.88
N ARG A 191 -42.12 -3.19 5.37
CA ARG A 191 -42.43 -2.63 6.68
C ARG A 191 -43.92 -2.36 6.86
N THR A 192 -44.44 -2.68 8.04
CA THR A 192 -45.85 -2.47 8.38
C THR A 192 -46.13 -1.12 9.03
N ASP A 193 -45.10 -0.44 9.54
CA ASP A 193 -45.23 0.84 10.23
C ASP A 193 -45.24 2.06 9.30
N ILE A 194 -44.73 1.90 8.07
CA ILE A 194 -44.72 2.93 7.02
C ILE A 194 -44.98 2.32 5.65
N ASN A 195 -45.61 3.08 4.74
CA ASN A 195 -45.65 2.72 3.32
C ASN A 195 -44.28 3.02 2.69
N TYR A 196 -43.39 2.02 2.72
CA TYR A 196 -41.99 2.20 2.34
C TYR A 196 -41.78 2.58 0.86
N PRO A 197 -42.46 1.96 -0.13
CA PRO A 197 -42.31 2.34 -1.54
C PRO A 197 -42.68 3.80 -1.84
N GLU A 198 -43.80 4.29 -1.29
CA GLU A 198 -44.20 5.70 -1.44
C GLU A 198 -43.20 6.63 -0.74
N LYS A 199 -42.72 6.23 0.44
CA LYS A 199 -41.71 6.98 1.17
C LYS A 199 -40.40 7.04 0.38
N PHE A 200 -39.93 5.92 -0.18
CA PHE A 200 -38.76 5.85 -1.06
C PHE A 200 -38.89 6.83 -2.22
N LYS A 201 -40.00 6.79 -2.97
CA LYS A 201 -40.25 7.70 -4.10
C LYS A 201 -40.20 9.17 -3.66
N SER A 202 -40.86 9.52 -2.56
CA SER A 202 -40.86 10.91 -2.05
C SER A 202 -39.47 11.38 -1.58
N CYS A 203 -38.72 10.53 -0.87
CA CYS A 203 -37.37 10.86 -0.40
C CYS A 203 -36.36 10.92 -1.55
N TYR A 204 -36.51 10.07 -2.58
CA TYR A 204 -35.66 10.11 -3.76
C TYR A 204 -35.84 11.43 -4.52
N LYS A 205 -37.08 11.88 -4.71
CA LYS A 205 -37.39 13.19 -5.30
C LYS A 205 -36.78 14.34 -4.48
N ALA A 206 -36.94 14.32 -3.16
CA ALA A 206 -36.36 15.36 -2.30
C ALA A 206 -34.82 15.41 -2.40
N LEU A 207 -34.16 14.25 -2.50
CA LEU A 207 -32.71 14.18 -2.69
C LEU A 207 -32.29 14.70 -4.08
N LEU A 208 -33.01 14.30 -5.14
CA LEU A 208 -32.83 14.80 -6.50
C LEU A 208 -32.99 16.33 -6.58
N GLU A 209 -34.07 16.87 -6.01
CA GLU A 209 -34.35 18.30 -5.96
C GLU A 209 -33.28 19.08 -5.20
N GLY A 210 -32.68 18.49 -4.16
CA GLY A 210 -31.54 19.06 -3.46
C GLY A 210 -30.38 19.37 -4.42
N TYR A 211 -30.03 18.42 -5.28
CA TYR A 211 -28.97 18.60 -6.28
C TYR A 211 -29.37 19.56 -7.41
N LEU A 212 -30.60 19.46 -7.93
CA LEU A 212 -31.09 20.36 -8.99
C LEU A 212 -31.11 21.83 -8.55
N ASN A 213 -31.27 22.09 -7.25
CA ASN A 213 -31.29 23.43 -6.66
C ASN A 213 -29.91 23.97 -6.24
N LEU A 214 -28.82 23.23 -6.47
CA LEU A 214 -27.47 23.75 -6.26
C LEU A 214 -27.21 24.98 -7.14
N SER A 215 -26.34 25.87 -6.67
CA SER A 215 -25.98 27.08 -7.42
C SER A 215 -25.31 26.77 -8.77
N THR A 216 -24.69 25.59 -8.92
CA THR A 216 -24.11 25.09 -10.18
C THR A 216 -25.13 24.49 -11.13
N ARG A 217 -26.36 24.17 -10.67
CA ARG A 217 -27.43 23.49 -11.45
C ARG A 217 -26.89 22.29 -12.23
N PRO A 218 -26.37 21.25 -11.55
CA PRO A 218 -25.79 20.09 -12.21
C PRO A 218 -26.81 19.30 -13.01
N THR A 219 -26.32 18.57 -14.00
CA THR A 219 -27.08 17.47 -14.61
C THR A 219 -27.14 16.31 -13.63
N VAL A 220 -28.33 15.95 -13.16
CA VAL A 220 -28.50 14.78 -12.29
C VAL A 220 -28.87 13.56 -13.12
N VAL A 221 -28.00 12.56 -13.10
CA VAL A 221 -28.13 11.28 -13.79
C VAL A 221 -28.60 10.23 -12.77
N MET A 222 -29.76 9.65 -13.02
CA MET A 222 -30.28 8.58 -12.16
C MET A 222 -29.68 7.25 -12.60
N CYS A 223 -29.13 6.48 -11.65
CA CYS A 223 -28.47 5.23 -11.95
C CYS A 223 -29.35 4.06 -11.50
N TYR A 224 -29.62 3.10 -12.40
CA TYR A 224 -30.22 1.84 -11.97
C TYR A 224 -29.23 1.08 -11.09
N PRO A 225 -29.68 0.48 -9.97
CA PRO A 225 -28.83 -0.46 -9.27
C PRO A 225 -28.48 -1.65 -10.15
N TYR A 226 -27.22 -2.09 -10.13
CA TYR A 226 -26.80 -3.29 -10.83
C TYR A 226 -27.48 -4.54 -10.26
N ASN A 227 -27.46 -5.64 -11.01
CA ASN A 227 -27.99 -6.93 -10.58
C ASN A 227 -27.19 -7.49 -9.40
N VAL A 228 -27.86 -8.09 -8.41
CA VAL A 228 -27.25 -8.67 -7.19
C VAL A 228 -27.86 -10.03 -6.90
N TYR A 229 -27.26 -10.79 -5.99
CA TYR A 229 -27.65 -12.19 -5.70
C TYR A 229 -27.86 -12.46 -4.21
N THR A 230 -28.14 -11.42 -3.43
CA THR A 230 -28.40 -11.52 -1.99
C THR A 230 -29.71 -12.24 -1.68
N GLY A 231 -29.78 -12.93 -0.55
CA GLY A 231 -31.00 -13.61 -0.07
C GLY A 231 -32.01 -12.69 0.63
N ASP A 232 -31.83 -11.38 0.58
CA ASP A 232 -32.55 -10.39 1.40
C ASP A 232 -33.69 -9.66 0.66
N GLY A 233 -33.97 -10.01 -0.59
CA GLY A 233 -35.05 -9.45 -1.40
C GLY A 233 -34.62 -8.48 -2.50
N ARG A 234 -33.39 -7.95 -2.46
CA ARG A 234 -32.89 -7.01 -3.49
C ARG A 234 -32.97 -7.55 -4.93
N PRO A 235 -32.60 -8.83 -5.23
CA PRO A 235 -32.67 -9.36 -6.59
C PRO A 235 -34.08 -9.33 -7.20
N THR A 236 -35.12 -9.30 -6.35
CA THR A 236 -36.53 -9.24 -6.78
C THR A 236 -37.05 -7.80 -6.75
N ILE A 237 -36.77 -7.06 -5.69
CA ILE A 237 -37.37 -5.73 -5.46
C ILE A 237 -36.76 -4.68 -6.40
N VAL A 238 -35.45 -4.75 -6.68
CA VAL A 238 -34.77 -3.78 -7.56
C VAL A 238 -35.40 -3.74 -8.97
N PRO A 239 -35.46 -4.85 -9.74
CA PRO A 239 -36.01 -4.82 -11.09
C PRO A 239 -37.53 -4.60 -11.12
N ASN A 240 -38.28 -5.11 -10.14
CA ASN A 240 -39.75 -5.06 -10.18
C ASN A 240 -40.34 -3.77 -9.58
N HIS A 241 -39.58 -3.03 -8.76
CA HIS A 241 -40.11 -1.85 -8.06
C HIS A 241 -39.18 -0.64 -8.11
N VAL A 242 -37.91 -0.78 -7.73
CA VAL A 242 -36.98 0.37 -7.71
C VAL A 242 -36.81 0.96 -9.10
N ILE A 243 -36.42 0.14 -10.10
CA ILE A 243 -36.20 0.60 -11.48
C ILE A 243 -37.46 1.26 -12.09
N PRO A 244 -38.68 0.70 -11.96
CA PRO A 244 -39.91 1.39 -12.36
C PRO A 244 -40.11 2.75 -11.69
N ILE A 245 -39.89 2.87 -10.39
CA ILE A 245 -40.01 4.16 -9.67
C ILE A 245 -38.97 5.16 -10.20
N LEU A 246 -37.73 4.72 -10.45
CA LEU A 246 -36.69 5.58 -11.01
C LEU A 246 -37.06 6.07 -12.42
N ASN A 247 -37.66 5.22 -13.26
CA ASN A 247 -38.17 5.61 -14.57
C ASN A 247 -39.26 6.69 -14.48
N GLU A 248 -40.21 6.53 -13.56
CA GLU A 248 -41.27 7.51 -13.35
C GLU A 248 -40.70 8.88 -12.95
N ILE A 249 -39.76 8.89 -12.00
CA ILE A 249 -39.10 10.13 -11.55
C ILE A 249 -38.27 10.73 -12.69
N ALA A 250 -37.49 9.93 -13.41
CA ALA A 250 -36.68 10.43 -14.52
C ALA A 250 -37.52 11.05 -15.63
N ALA A 251 -38.67 10.45 -15.97
CA ALA A 251 -39.62 11.01 -16.93
C ALA A 251 -40.27 12.31 -16.42
N GLU A 252 -40.57 12.39 -15.11
CA GLU A 252 -41.16 13.59 -14.49
C GLU A 252 -40.21 14.79 -14.48
N TYR A 253 -38.92 14.57 -14.20
CA TYR A 253 -37.91 15.62 -14.09
C TYR A 253 -37.03 15.79 -15.35
N GLY A 254 -37.17 14.91 -16.35
CA GLY A 254 -36.33 14.92 -17.56
C GLY A 254 -34.88 14.51 -17.31
N CYS A 255 -34.63 13.66 -16.29
CA CYS A 255 -33.28 13.23 -15.93
C CYS A 255 -32.77 12.11 -16.85
N PRO A 256 -31.50 12.14 -17.27
CA PRO A 256 -30.86 11.01 -17.93
C PRO A 256 -30.79 9.77 -17.02
N ILE A 257 -30.83 8.59 -17.64
CA ILE A 257 -30.63 7.29 -16.97
C ILE A 257 -29.27 6.70 -17.35
N LEU A 258 -28.52 6.27 -16.33
CA LEU A 258 -27.40 5.33 -16.47
C LEU A 258 -27.88 3.93 -16.07
N ASP A 259 -27.98 3.03 -17.05
CA ASP A 259 -28.39 1.64 -16.83
C ASP A 259 -27.19 0.77 -16.42
N LEU A 260 -27.06 0.49 -15.12
CA LEU A 260 -26.09 -0.49 -14.60
C LEU A 260 -26.69 -1.88 -14.40
N TYR A 261 -28.02 -2.04 -14.56
CA TYR A 261 -28.71 -3.30 -14.35
C TYR A 261 -28.54 -4.23 -15.55
N THR A 262 -28.89 -3.78 -16.75
CA THR A 262 -28.86 -4.62 -17.95
C THR A 262 -27.46 -5.22 -18.21
N PRO A 263 -26.36 -4.45 -18.14
CA PRO A 263 -25.00 -4.97 -18.35
C PRO A 263 -24.52 -5.98 -17.30
N THR A 264 -25.27 -6.18 -16.22
CA THR A 264 -24.91 -7.06 -15.10
C THR A 264 -25.87 -8.26 -14.95
N THR A 265 -26.70 -8.54 -15.95
CA THR A 265 -27.64 -9.68 -15.96
C THR A 265 -27.07 -10.98 -16.55
N TRP A 266 -25.84 -10.95 -17.08
CA TRP A 266 -25.19 -12.10 -17.69
C TRP A 266 -24.62 -13.07 -16.64
N GLU A 267 -24.44 -14.33 -17.02
CA GLU A 267 -24.24 -15.45 -16.09
C GLU A 267 -23.01 -15.34 -15.17
N ASN A 268 -21.85 -14.87 -15.65
CA ASN A 268 -20.64 -14.83 -14.81
C ASN A 268 -20.53 -13.56 -13.95
N TRP A 269 -21.50 -12.63 -14.02
CA TRP A 269 -21.50 -11.45 -13.13
C TRP A 269 -21.49 -11.86 -11.65
N ARG A 270 -22.15 -12.97 -11.29
CA ARG A 270 -22.16 -13.53 -9.93
C ARG A 270 -20.76 -13.82 -9.40
N GLU A 271 -19.85 -14.28 -10.26
CA GLU A 271 -18.49 -14.69 -9.86
C GLU A 271 -17.65 -13.50 -9.39
N LEU A 272 -17.99 -12.29 -9.88
CA LEU A 272 -17.32 -11.05 -9.50
C LEU A 272 -17.85 -10.45 -8.19
N MET A 273 -18.74 -11.16 -7.47
CA MET A 273 -19.36 -10.70 -6.23
C MET A 273 -19.09 -11.67 -5.08
N PRO A 274 -17.97 -11.54 -4.33
CA PRO A 274 -17.62 -12.49 -3.27
C PRO A 274 -18.72 -12.66 -2.20
N ASP A 275 -19.48 -11.60 -1.90
CA ASP A 275 -20.56 -11.60 -0.91
C ASP A 275 -21.98 -11.51 -1.52
N ALA A 276 -22.10 -11.72 -2.83
CA ALA A 276 -23.34 -11.61 -3.61
C ALA A 276 -23.95 -10.20 -3.71
N LEU A 277 -23.27 -9.15 -3.23
CA LEU A 277 -23.74 -7.75 -3.23
C LEU A 277 -22.70 -6.77 -3.82
N HIS A 278 -21.46 -6.89 -3.37
CA HIS A 278 -20.38 -5.97 -3.65
C HIS A 278 -19.43 -6.58 -4.70
N PRO A 279 -19.20 -5.90 -5.83
CA PRO A 279 -18.22 -6.31 -6.82
C PRO A 279 -16.80 -6.33 -6.25
N ASN A 280 -15.98 -7.26 -6.74
CA ASN A 280 -14.52 -7.18 -6.62
C ASN A 280 -13.95 -6.17 -7.64
N ASP A 281 -12.62 -6.04 -7.71
CA ASP A 281 -11.95 -5.08 -8.60
C ASP A 281 -12.39 -5.19 -10.06
N GLN A 282 -12.53 -6.42 -10.58
CA GLN A 282 -12.96 -6.69 -11.96
C GLN A 282 -14.44 -6.33 -12.18
N GLY A 283 -15.30 -6.63 -11.21
CA GLY A 283 -16.70 -6.23 -11.29
C GLY A 283 -16.88 -4.71 -11.22
N TYR A 284 -16.07 -4.01 -10.41
CA TYR A 284 -16.04 -2.55 -10.41
C TYR A 284 -15.52 -1.94 -11.70
N ALA A 285 -14.61 -2.62 -12.42
CA ALA A 285 -14.16 -2.18 -13.74
C ALA A 285 -15.32 -2.14 -14.76
N ILE A 286 -16.25 -3.09 -14.69
CA ILE A 286 -17.45 -3.11 -15.55
C ILE A 286 -18.37 -1.92 -15.22
N VAL A 287 -18.60 -1.66 -13.93
CA VAL A 287 -19.43 -0.51 -13.49
C VAL A 287 -18.78 0.81 -13.90
N ALA A 288 -17.46 0.95 -13.71
CA ALA A 288 -16.71 2.13 -14.10
C ALA A 288 -16.76 2.35 -15.61
N LYS A 289 -16.64 1.28 -16.41
CA LYS A 289 -16.74 1.34 -17.87
C LYS A 289 -18.12 1.78 -18.34
N ALA A 290 -19.20 1.28 -17.74
CA ALA A 290 -20.56 1.72 -18.07
C ALA A 290 -20.77 3.21 -17.76
N ALA A 291 -20.26 3.68 -16.60
CA ALA A 291 -20.29 5.10 -16.26
C ALA A 291 -19.43 5.95 -17.20
N TYR A 292 -18.22 5.48 -17.55
CA TYR A 292 -17.32 6.12 -18.51
C TYR A 292 -18.00 6.28 -19.87
N ASP A 293 -18.53 5.19 -20.44
CA ASP A 293 -19.18 5.20 -21.75
C ASP A 293 -20.35 6.20 -21.77
N PHE A 294 -21.19 6.19 -20.72
CA PHE A 294 -22.28 7.14 -20.59
C PHE A 294 -21.77 8.59 -20.56
N ILE A 295 -20.75 8.88 -19.75
CA ILE A 295 -20.20 10.24 -19.60
C ILE A 295 -19.58 10.71 -20.91
N THR A 296 -18.75 9.89 -21.53
CA THR A 296 -18.14 10.23 -22.82
C THR A 296 -19.19 10.41 -23.90
N ASP A 297 -20.21 9.58 -23.95
CA ASP A 297 -21.31 9.74 -24.91
C ASP A 297 -22.12 11.01 -24.67
N TYR A 298 -22.36 11.34 -23.39
CA TYR A 298 -23.14 12.49 -23.00
C TYR A 298 -22.46 13.80 -23.44
N PHE A 299 -21.15 13.89 -23.25
CA PHE A 299 -20.35 15.06 -23.60
C PHE A 299 -19.76 15.01 -25.02
N SER A 300 -19.87 13.88 -25.73
CA SER A 300 -19.22 13.71 -27.03
C SER A 300 -19.71 14.74 -28.04
N THR A 301 -18.77 15.33 -28.75
CA THR A 301 -19.01 16.17 -29.93
C THR A 301 -18.37 15.59 -31.18
N GLU A 302 -17.92 14.32 -31.11
CA GLU A 302 -17.21 13.66 -32.17
C GLU A 302 -18.14 13.13 -33.27
N LEU A 303 -17.62 13.06 -34.49
CA LEU A 303 -18.25 12.35 -35.60
C LEU A 303 -17.83 10.87 -35.60
N LYS A 304 -18.76 9.99 -35.96
CA LYS A 304 -18.48 8.59 -36.32
C LYS A 304 -18.12 8.45 -37.79
N GLU A 305 -18.77 9.24 -38.63
CA GLU A 305 -18.60 9.19 -40.07
C GLU A 305 -18.77 10.58 -40.67
N LEU A 306 -17.89 10.92 -41.62
CA LEU A 306 -17.98 12.09 -42.46
C LEU A 306 -17.76 11.66 -43.92
N LYS A 307 -18.65 12.05 -44.82
CA LYS A 307 -18.59 11.69 -46.25
C LYS A 307 -18.77 12.90 -47.14
N ALA A 308 -18.04 12.92 -48.25
CA ALA A 308 -18.23 13.85 -49.36
C ALA A 308 -18.63 13.05 -50.61
N GLY A 309 -19.84 13.28 -51.13
CA GLY A 309 -20.33 12.59 -52.33
C GLY A 309 -20.43 11.07 -52.17
N GLY A 310 -20.64 10.60 -50.94
CA GLY A 310 -20.65 9.18 -50.58
C GLY A 310 -19.29 8.56 -50.26
N GLN A 311 -18.18 9.26 -50.51
CA GLN A 311 -16.83 8.79 -50.15
C GLN A 311 -16.48 9.21 -48.72
N SER A 312 -15.98 8.28 -47.90
CA SER A 312 -15.56 8.57 -46.53
C SER A 312 -14.35 9.49 -46.49
N ILE A 313 -14.41 10.48 -45.60
CA ILE A 313 -13.27 11.26 -45.13
C ILE A 313 -12.78 10.57 -43.86
N GLU A 314 -11.49 10.24 -43.81
CA GLU A 314 -10.87 9.65 -42.62
C GLU A 314 -10.91 10.65 -41.47
N LEU A 315 -11.62 10.33 -40.40
CA LEU A 315 -11.66 11.12 -39.18
C LEU A 315 -10.43 10.80 -38.34
N LEU A 316 -9.60 11.80 -38.08
CA LEU A 316 -8.36 11.67 -37.32
C LEU A 316 -8.48 12.44 -36.00
N GLU A 317 -7.94 11.85 -34.93
CA GLU A 317 -7.95 12.45 -33.60
C GLU A 317 -7.30 13.84 -33.62
N GLY A 318 -7.95 14.82 -33.00
CA GLY A 318 -7.48 16.22 -32.97
C GLY A 318 -7.59 16.96 -34.31
N VAL A 319 -8.14 16.36 -35.37
CA VAL A 319 -8.35 17.01 -36.66
C VAL A 319 -9.83 17.33 -36.86
N SER A 320 -10.13 18.61 -37.04
CA SER A 320 -11.48 19.09 -37.31
C SER A 320 -11.63 19.81 -38.66
N ASP A 321 -10.53 20.08 -39.35
CA ASP A 321 -10.49 20.82 -40.61
C ASP A 321 -9.88 19.97 -41.73
N TYR A 322 -10.71 19.56 -42.69
CA TYR A 322 -10.37 18.59 -43.73
C TYR A 322 -10.32 19.23 -45.12
N GLY A 323 -9.40 18.75 -45.96
CA GLY A 323 -9.30 19.16 -47.36
C GLY A 323 -9.71 18.06 -48.33
N VAL A 324 -10.54 18.38 -49.32
CA VAL A 324 -10.99 17.45 -50.36
C VAL A 324 -10.74 18.04 -51.75
N LEU A 325 -10.04 17.29 -52.60
CA LEU A 325 -9.86 17.66 -54.01
C LEU A 325 -11.12 17.37 -54.82
N VAL A 326 -11.53 18.33 -55.63
CA VAL A 326 -12.65 18.24 -56.56
C VAL A 326 -12.11 18.15 -57.98
N THR A 327 -12.49 17.11 -58.73
CA THR A 327 -11.95 16.83 -60.07
C THR A 327 -12.78 17.39 -61.23
N ASN A 328 -14.06 17.73 -61.02
CA ASN A 328 -14.99 18.18 -62.08
C ASN A 328 -15.62 19.56 -61.78
N GLY A 329 -15.08 20.34 -60.83
CA GLY A 329 -15.63 21.63 -60.39
C GLY A 329 -16.98 21.55 -59.65
N GLN A 330 -17.59 20.37 -59.53
CA GLN A 330 -18.83 20.16 -58.78
C GLN A 330 -18.55 19.87 -57.31
N ILE A 331 -19.04 20.71 -56.41
CA ILE A 331 -18.94 20.53 -54.97
C ILE A 331 -19.82 19.33 -54.54
N PRO A 332 -19.23 18.25 -53.98
CA PRO A 332 -20.00 17.11 -53.51
C PRO A 332 -20.76 17.43 -52.22
N GLN A 333 -21.91 16.78 -52.03
CA GLN A 333 -22.70 16.93 -50.80
C GLN A 333 -22.00 16.27 -49.60
N ILE A 334 -22.00 16.96 -48.46
CA ILE A 334 -21.56 16.42 -47.18
C ILE A 334 -22.69 15.68 -46.48
N THR A 335 -22.38 14.49 -45.96
CA THR A 335 -23.18 13.78 -44.96
C THR A 335 -22.31 13.44 -43.76
N ALA A 336 -22.87 13.51 -42.56
CA ALA A 336 -22.15 13.21 -41.32
C ALA A 336 -23.04 12.42 -40.36
N VAL A 337 -22.43 11.53 -39.58
CA VAL A 337 -23.07 10.73 -38.54
C VAL A 337 -22.32 10.95 -37.25
N GLY A 338 -23.05 11.21 -36.16
CA GLY A 338 -22.48 11.42 -34.84
C GLY A 338 -21.87 10.13 -34.30
N ALA A 339 -20.91 10.26 -33.38
CA ALA A 339 -20.44 9.18 -32.53
C ALA A 339 -21.59 8.36 -31.93
N ASN A 340 -22.67 9.05 -31.51
CA ASN A 340 -23.88 8.43 -30.97
C ASN A 340 -25.16 9.14 -31.42
N ASP A 341 -26.32 8.54 -31.10
CA ASP A 341 -27.65 9.03 -31.46
C ASP A 341 -28.16 10.20 -30.60
N LYS A 342 -27.46 10.53 -29.51
CA LYS A 342 -27.80 11.63 -28.61
C LYS A 342 -27.30 12.98 -29.12
N GLN A 343 -26.32 12.98 -30.02
CA GLN A 343 -25.74 14.19 -30.60
C GLN A 343 -26.67 14.85 -31.62
N LYS A 344 -26.61 16.18 -31.70
CA LYS A 344 -27.32 16.96 -32.72
C LYS A 344 -26.34 17.45 -33.77
N ILE A 345 -26.61 17.13 -35.03
CA ILE A 345 -25.75 17.51 -36.16
C ILE A 345 -26.47 18.52 -37.05
N THR A 346 -25.81 19.65 -37.30
CA THR A 346 -26.23 20.64 -38.29
C THR A 346 -25.18 20.77 -39.37
N ILE A 347 -25.56 20.50 -40.63
CA ILE A 347 -24.67 20.60 -41.79
C ILE A 347 -25.05 21.84 -42.60
N THR A 348 -24.08 22.70 -42.87
CA THR A 348 -24.15 23.77 -43.87
C THR A 348 -23.30 23.36 -45.06
N GLN A 349 -23.93 23.12 -46.20
CA GLN A 349 -23.25 22.71 -47.43
C GLN A 349 -22.37 23.85 -47.97
N ALA A 350 -21.30 23.49 -48.69
CA ALA A 350 -20.48 24.46 -49.41
C ALA A 350 -21.19 24.93 -50.69
N GLU A 351 -21.17 26.24 -50.94
CA GLU A 351 -21.74 26.88 -52.13
C GLU A 351 -20.76 27.95 -52.66
N GLY A 352 -20.79 28.21 -53.98
CA GLY A 352 -19.98 29.25 -54.62
C GLY A 352 -18.69 28.75 -55.28
N PRO A 353 -17.77 29.66 -55.65
CA PRO A 353 -16.51 29.29 -56.31
C PRO A 353 -15.56 28.56 -55.35
N LEU A 354 -14.75 27.65 -55.90
CA LEU A 354 -13.70 26.95 -55.17
C LEU A 354 -12.50 27.89 -54.92
N PRO A 355 -11.81 27.80 -53.76
CA PRO A 355 -12.09 26.88 -52.66
C PRO A 355 -13.33 27.28 -51.85
N ALA A 356 -14.16 26.28 -51.51
CA ALA A 356 -15.43 26.47 -50.79
C ALA A 356 -15.48 25.56 -49.56
N VAL A 357 -16.10 26.02 -48.47
CA VAL A 357 -16.05 25.34 -47.16
C VAL A 357 -17.44 24.91 -46.70
N ALA A 358 -17.61 23.62 -46.42
CA ALA A 358 -18.78 23.09 -45.72
C ALA A 358 -18.52 23.11 -44.21
N LYS A 359 -19.57 23.31 -43.41
CA LYS A 359 -19.49 23.40 -41.94
C LYS A 359 -20.42 22.36 -41.32
N ILE A 360 -19.87 21.53 -40.44
CA ILE A 360 -20.61 20.50 -39.72
C ILE A 360 -20.49 20.83 -38.23
N ARG A 361 -21.58 21.29 -37.63
CA ARG A 361 -21.63 21.53 -36.19
C ARG A 361 -22.23 20.29 -35.53
N VAL A 362 -21.44 19.64 -34.68
CA VAL A 362 -21.89 18.56 -33.80
C VAL A 362 -22.05 19.15 -32.42
N VAL A 363 -23.16 18.83 -31.76
CA VAL A 363 -23.50 19.32 -30.44
C VAL A 363 -23.77 18.11 -29.54
N SER A 364 -23.22 18.14 -28.33
CA SER A 364 -23.44 17.13 -27.29
C SER A 364 -24.92 17.04 -26.87
N ALA A 365 -25.27 15.99 -26.12
CA ALA A 365 -26.64 15.70 -25.75
C ALA A 365 -27.31 16.82 -24.92
N ASP A 366 -26.52 17.49 -24.08
CA ASP A 366 -26.90 18.60 -23.21
C ASP A 366 -26.94 19.97 -23.90
N ASP A 367 -26.57 20.05 -25.19
CA ASP A 367 -26.38 21.30 -25.92
C ASP A 367 -25.25 22.22 -25.40
N GLU A 368 -24.36 21.75 -24.53
CA GLU A 368 -23.30 22.56 -23.93
C GLU A 368 -22.03 22.59 -24.78
N PHE A 369 -21.60 21.43 -25.26
CA PHE A 369 -20.39 21.28 -26.04
C PHE A 369 -20.74 21.27 -27.52
N SER A 370 -19.91 21.91 -28.31
CA SER A 370 -20.04 21.80 -29.76
C SER A 370 -18.68 21.79 -30.42
N GLN A 371 -18.49 20.83 -31.31
CA GLN A 371 -17.36 20.80 -32.22
C GLN A 371 -17.81 21.29 -33.59
N LEU A 372 -16.97 22.13 -34.21
CA LEU A 372 -17.14 22.53 -35.59
C LEU A 372 -16.13 21.77 -36.43
N TYR A 373 -16.62 20.98 -37.37
CA TYR A 373 -15.81 20.42 -38.44
C TYR A 373 -15.98 21.26 -39.69
N THR A 374 -14.89 21.42 -40.44
CA THR A 374 -14.88 22.07 -41.75
C THR A 374 -14.36 21.12 -42.81
N VAL A 375 -14.96 21.20 -44.00
CA VAL A 375 -14.44 20.52 -45.19
C VAL A 375 -14.22 21.56 -46.29
N THR A 376 -12.96 21.83 -46.59
CA THR A 376 -12.50 22.70 -47.66
C THR A 376 -12.41 21.90 -48.95
N PHE A 377 -13.26 22.23 -49.91
CA PHE A 377 -13.20 21.72 -51.28
C PHE A 377 -12.30 22.63 -52.11
N ALA A 378 -11.37 22.05 -52.88
CA ALA A 378 -10.49 22.79 -53.79
C ALA A 378 -10.14 21.99 -55.05
N GLU A 379 -9.68 22.66 -56.12
CA GLU A 379 -9.24 21.99 -57.36
C GLU A 379 -7.72 21.74 -57.38
N SER A 380 -6.97 22.41 -56.50
CA SER A 380 -5.51 22.33 -56.42
C SER A 380 -5.06 21.67 -55.12
N GLU A 381 -4.07 20.78 -55.21
CA GLU A 381 -3.42 20.21 -54.03
C GLU A 381 -2.83 21.29 -53.11
N GLU A 382 -2.36 22.39 -53.71
CA GLU A 382 -1.75 23.51 -53.00
C GLU A 382 -2.74 24.16 -52.02
N ASP A 383 -4.03 24.19 -52.35
CA ASP A 383 -5.04 24.81 -51.49
C ASP A 383 -5.41 23.95 -50.28
N ILE A 384 -5.08 22.65 -50.29
CA ILE A 384 -5.38 21.72 -49.18
C ILE A 384 -4.15 21.11 -48.51
N LYS A 385 -2.95 21.53 -48.91
CA LYS A 385 -1.68 20.95 -48.44
C LYS A 385 -1.53 21.03 -46.91
N GLY A 386 -1.99 22.13 -46.29
CA GLY A 386 -2.01 22.27 -44.82
C GLY A 386 -2.89 21.21 -44.13
N HIS A 387 -4.07 20.89 -44.68
CA HIS A 387 -4.93 19.83 -44.12
C HIS A 387 -4.26 18.45 -44.21
N LYS A 388 -3.53 18.17 -45.30
CA LYS A 388 -2.75 16.93 -45.43
C LYS A 388 -1.67 16.82 -44.36
N VAL A 389 -0.92 17.91 -44.11
CA VAL A 389 0.10 17.94 -43.04
C VAL A 389 -0.53 17.74 -41.65
N ALA A 390 -1.68 18.37 -41.37
CA ALA A 390 -2.40 18.15 -40.11
C ALA A 390 -2.80 16.68 -39.92
N ALA A 391 -3.25 16.03 -40.99
CA ALA A 391 -3.56 14.59 -40.99
C ALA A 391 -2.30 13.74 -40.74
N ASP A 392 -1.18 14.05 -41.38
CA ASP A 392 0.08 13.32 -41.18
C ASP A 392 0.60 13.45 -39.74
N ILE A 393 0.47 14.64 -39.12
CA ILE A 393 0.80 14.85 -37.70
C ILE A 393 -0.11 13.99 -36.81
N ALA A 394 -1.42 13.95 -37.07
CA ALA A 394 -2.35 13.15 -36.27
C ALA A 394 -2.04 11.65 -36.37
N ARG A 395 -1.57 11.16 -37.52
CA ARG A 395 -1.18 9.75 -37.72
C ARG A 395 0.08 9.34 -36.96
N ILE A 396 0.85 10.30 -36.41
CA ILE A 396 1.98 9.98 -35.53
C ILE A 396 1.50 9.14 -34.34
N GLY A 397 0.40 9.53 -33.67
CA GLY A 397 -0.14 8.80 -32.51
C GLY A 397 0.93 8.53 -31.43
N ASN A 398 0.92 7.34 -30.82
CA ASN A 398 1.90 6.97 -29.79
C ASN A 398 3.34 6.90 -30.34
N VAL A 399 4.27 7.62 -29.74
CA VAL A 399 5.65 7.79 -30.25
C VAL A 399 6.51 6.57 -29.90
N THR A 400 7.17 6.02 -30.91
CA THR A 400 8.14 4.92 -30.78
C THR A 400 9.34 5.18 -31.70
N LEU A 401 10.45 4.45 -31.50
CA LEU A 401 11.63 4.55 -32.39
C LEU A 401 11.28 4.28 -33.86
N GLU A 402 10.35 3.34 -34.12
CA GLU A 402 9.90 3.00 -35.48
C GLU A 402 9.22 4.18 -36.20
N LYS A 403 8.72 5.17 -35.46
CA LYS A 403 8.03 6.35 -36.01
C LYS A 403 8.95 7.52 -36.33
N GLU A 404 10.25 7.39 -36.11
CA GLU A 404 11.22 8.45 -36.39
C GLU A 404 11.09 9.01 -37.82
N GLN A 405 11.00 8.13 -38.82
CA GLN A 405 10.88 8.57 -40.21
C GLN A 405 9.59 9.37 -40.44
N MET A 406 8.48 8.95 -39.84
CA MET A 406 7.18 9.61 -39.98
C MET A 406 7.17 10.98 -39.31
N ILE A 407 7.75 11.11 -38.12
CA ILE A 407 7.90 12.40 -37.40
C ILE A 407 8.76 13.36 -38.23
N ASN A 408 9.91 12.91 -38.74
CA ASN A 408 10.80 13.71 -39.58
C ASN A 408 10.14 14.16 -40.90
N GLN A 409 9.31 13.29 -41.49
CA GLN A 409 8.54 13.62 -42.69
C GLN A 409 7.44 14.65 -42.41
N ALA A 410 6.71 14.52 -41.29
CA ALA A 410 5.71 15.50 -40.88
C ALA A 410 6.33 16.89 -40.63
N ARG A 411 7.49 16.94 -39.96
CA ARG A 411 8.31 18.16 -39.78
C ARG A 411 8.69 18.79 -41.11
N SER A 412 9.33 18.03 -41.99
CA SER A 412 9.76 18.52 -43.31
C SER A 412 8.58 19.04 -44.13
N SER A 413 7.42 18.37 -44.04
CA SER A 413 6.22 18.76 -44.76
C SER A 413 5.63 20.06 -44.21
N TYR A 414 5.58 20.23 -42.89
CA TYR A 414 5.14 21.46 -42.22
C TYR A 414 6.04 22.65 -42.56
N ASP A 415 7.36 22.47 -42.47
CA ASP A 415 8.35 23.55 -42.73
C ASP A 415 8.29 24.04 -44.19
N SER A 416 7.78 23.22 -45.11
CA SER A 416 7.57 23.58 -46.52
C SER A 416 6.29 24.39 -46.80
N LEU A 417 5.43 24.60 -45.80
CA LEU A 417 4.15 25.28 -45.98
C LEU A 417 4.30 26.81 -45.97
N PRO A 418 3.63 27.56 -46.89
CA PRO A 418 3.47 28.99 -46.76
C PRO A 418 2.55 29.35 -45.56
N PRO A 419 2.62 30.60 -45.03
CA PRO A 419 1.89 31.01 -43.83
C PRO A 419 0.38 30.75 -43.86
N ARG A 420 -0.25 30.88 -45.03
CA ARG A 420 -1.69 30.61 -45.20
C ARG A 420 -2.05 29.15 -44.93
N GLN A 421 -1.19 28.20 -45.30
CA GLN A 421 -1.41 26.77 -45.10
C GLN A 421 -0.98 26.32 -43.70
N MET A 422 0.04 26.95 -43.11
CA MET A 422 0.38 26.71 -41.71
C MET A 422 -0.79 27.02 -40.76
N ALA A 423 -1.58 28.06 -41.08
CA ALA A 423 -2.73 28.48 -40.28
C ALA A 423 -3.86 27.44 -40.16
N VAL A 424 -3.92 26.44 -41.05
CA VAL A 424 -4.92 25.35 -40.97
C VAL A 424 -4.38 24.10 -40.24
N VAL A 425 -3.09 24.06 -39.91
CA VAL A 425 -2.49 22.97 -39.13
C VAL A 425 -2.70 23.23 -37.64
N GLN A 426 -3.85 22.82 -37.12
CA GLN A 426 -4.28 23.11 -35.74
C GLN A 426 -3.53 22.30 -34.67
N ASN A 427 -2.94 21.16 -35.04
CA ASN A 427 -2.33 20.18 -34.14
C ASN A 427 -0.79 20.24 -34.14
N TYR A 428 -0.20 21.39 -34.46
CA TYR A 428 1.26 21.54 -34.55
C TYR A 428 2.01 21.21 -33.24
N ASP A 429 1.42 21.50 -32.08
CA ASP A 429 2.02 21.19 -30.77
C ASP A 429 2.19 19.67 -30.53
N VAL A 430 1.38 18.84 -31.20
CA VAL A 430 1.52 17.37 -31.17
C VAL A 430 2.83 16.94 -31.83
N LEU A 431 3.21 17.59 -32.95
CA LEU A 431 4.47 17.30 -33.63
C LEU A 431 5.68 17.66 -32.75
N ILE A 432 5.65 18.84 -32.11
CA ILE A 432 6.71 19.27 -31.18
C ILE A 432 6.84 18.26 -30.02
N SER A 433 5.71 17.88 -29.44
CA SER A 433 5.69 16.90 -28.33
C SER A 433 6.23 15.54 -28.78
N ALA A 434 5.92 15.13 -30.01
CA ALA A 434 6.40 13.87 -30.56
C ALA A 434 7.91 13.86 -30.80
N GLU A 435 8.48 14.97 -31.26
CA GLU A 435 9.92 15.13 -31.45
C GLU A 435 10.67 15.05 -30.12
N ALA A 436 10.21 15.80 -29.11
CA ALA A 436 10.80 15.77 -27.78
C ALA A 436 10.74 14.36 -27.16
N LYS A 437 9.62 13.65 -27.34
CA LYS A 437 9.48 12.28 -26.82
C LYS A 437 10.38 11.29 -27.54
N LEU A 438 10.55 11.44 -28.86
CA LEU A 438 11.45 10.58 -29.63
C LEU A 438 12.90 10.74 -29.19
N ASP A 439 13.34 11.98 -28.92
CA ASP A 439 14.69 12.26 -28.43
C ASP A 439 14.94 11.62 -27.06
N GLU A 440 13.98 11.73 -26.13
CA GLU A 440 14.04 11.06 -24.83
C GLU A 440 14.17 9.52 -24.99
N ILE A 441 13.35 8.90 -25.85
CA ILE A 441 13.39 7.45 -26.09
C ILE A 441 14.75 7.02 -26.65
N LYS A 442 15.35 7.83 -27.55
CA LYS A 442 16.67 7.55 -28.11
C LYS A 442 17.77 7.63 -27.06
N GLU A 443 17.72 8.61 -26.17
CA GLU A 443 18.69 8.74 -25.08
C GLU A 443 18.63 7.54 -24.13
N ILE A 444 17.41 7.12 -23.76
CA ILE A 444 17.18 5.92 -22.93
C ILE A 444 17.75 4.67 -23.59
N ALA A 445 17.45 4.45 -24.88
CA ALA A 445 17.94 3.30 -25.63
C ALA A 445 19.48 3.30 -25.75
N ALA A 446 20.09 4.45 -26.04
CA ALA A 446 21.54 4.58 -26.16
C ALA A 446 22.26 4.29 -24.84
N ALA A 447 21.72 4.76 -23.71
CA ALA A 447 22.27 4.49 -22.38
C ALA A 447 22.24 2.98 -22.05
N ALA A 448 21.11 2.32 -22.34
CA ALA A 448 20.98 0.88 -22.15
C ALA A 448 21.98 0.10 -23.02
N ASP A 449 22.11 0.44 -24.30
CA ASP A 449 23.04 -0.23 -25.22
C ASP A 449 24.51 -0.03 -24.82
N ALA A 450 24.89 1.14 -24.29
CA ALA A 450 26.23 1.35 -23.74
C ALA A 450 26.55 0.36 -22.62
N VAL A 451 25.60 0.13 -21.69
CA VAL A 451 25.77 -0.85 -20.60
C VAL A 451 25.78 -2.28 -21.13
N LYS A 452 24.91 -2.63 -22.09
CA LYS A 452 24.93 -3.96 -22.72
C LYS A 452 26.32 -4.27 -23.30
N ASN A 453 26.90 -3.31 -24.01
CA ASN A 453 28.23 -3.45 -24.60
C ASN A 453 29.33 -3.60 -23.55
N MET A 454 29.24 -2.90 -22.42
CA MET A 454 30.18 -3.07 -21.29
C MET A 454 30.09 -4.48 -20.70
N ILE A 455 28.87 -5.01 -20.52
CA ILE A 455 28.65 -6.37 -20.00
C ILE A 455 29.19 -7.41 -21.00
N GLU A 456 28.99 -7.19 -22.30
CA GLU A 456 29.47 -8.10 -23.35
C GLU A 456 30.99 -8.11 -23.45
N ALA A 457 31.62 -6.96 -23.22
CA ALA A 457 33.07 -6.82 -23.19
C ALA A 457 33.74 -7.54 -22.01
N LEU A 458 32.99 -7.93 -20.96
CA LEU A 458 33.56 -8.69 -19.84
C LEU A 458 34.10 -10.06 -20.27
N GLY A 459 33.46 -10.69 -21.26
CA GLY A 459 33.82 -12.01 -21.76
C GLY A 459 33.79 -13.10 -20.68
N GLU A 460 34.62 -14.12 -20.84
CA GLU A 460 34.83 -15.16 -19.82
C GLU A 460 35.74 -14.63 -18.70
N ILE A 461 35.31 -14.78 -17.45
CA ILE A 461 36.08 -14.31 -16.29
C ILE A 461 37.13 -15.35 -15.92
N THR A 462 38.40 -15.01 -16.12
CA THR A 462 39.52 -15.95 -15.97
C THR A 462 40.60 -15.49 -14.98
N SER A 463 40.62 -14.20 -14.60
CA SER A 463 41.61 -13.70 -13.65
C SER A 463 41.17 -12.43 -12.90
N ARG A 464 41.88 -12.12 -11.80
CA ARG A 464 41.61 -10.95 -10.93
C ARG A 464 41.70 -9.60 -11.66
N SER A 465 42.36 -9.51 -12.81
CA SER A 465 42.50 -8.25 -13.55
C SER A 465 41.16 -7.70 -14.07
N GLN A 466 40.17 -8.57 -14.30
CA GLN A 466 38.84 -8.20 -14.81
C GLN A 466 37.93 -7.58 -13.72
N LYS A 467 38.37 -7.53 -12.46
CA LYS A 467 37.62 -6.99 -11.33
C LYS A 467 37.20 -5.52 -11.53
N ALA A 468 38.09 -4.71 -12.12
CA ALA A 468 37.82 -3.31 -12.40
C ALA A 468 36.70 -3.14 -13.44
N ASP A 469 36.71 -3.96 -14.49
CA ASP A 469 35.73 -3.93 -15.57
C ASP A 469 34.34 -4.35 -15.05
N ILE A 470 34.27 -5.39 -14.21
CA ILE A 470 33.03 -5.81 -13.54
C ILE A 470 32.47 -4.68 -12.66
N LYS A 471 33.33 -4.03 -11.85
CA LYS A 471 32.90 -2.88 -11.02
C LYS A 471 32.37 -1.73 -11.90
N ALA A 472 33.03 -1.44 -13.03
CA ALA A 472 32.60 -0.39 -13.96
C ALA A 472 31.25 -0.71 -14.62
N ALA A 473 31.05 -1.94 -15.12
CA ALA A 473 29.80 -2.36 -15.73
C ALA A 473 28.62 -2.29 -14.74
N ARG A 474 28.84 -2.74 -13.49
CA ARG A 474 27.84 -2.65 -12.42
C ARG A 474 27.51 -1.21 -12.04
N ALA A 475 28.51 -0.34 -11.90
CA ALA A 475 28.27 1.07 -11.62
C ALA A 475 27.50 1.77 -12.76
N ALA A 476 27.82 1.45 -14.01
CA ALA A 476 27.12 1.99 -15.17
C ALA A 476 25.67 1.51 -15.23
N TYR A 477 25.41 0.23 -14.96
CA TYR A 477 24.05 -0.31 -14.85
C TYR A 477 23.25 0.37 -13.73
N GLU A 478 23.84 0.52 -12.54
CA GLU A 478 23.13 1.12 -11.41
C GLU A 478 22.76 2.59 -11.62
N ALA A 479 23.52 3.32 -12.45
CA ALA A 479 23.26 4.71 -12.82
C ALA A 479 22.15 4.90 -13.86
N LEU A 480 21.66 3.82 -14.49
CA LEU A 480 20.57 3.88 -15.46
C LEU A 480 19.22 4.24 -14.80
N SER A 481 18.34 4.88 -15.57
CA SER A 481 16.92 5.03 -15.19
C SER A 481 16.20 3.68 -15.15
N ALA A 482 15.03 3.62 -14.53
CA ALA A 482 14.24 2.38 -14.46
C ALA A 482 13.90 1.86 -15.87
N GLU A 483 13.49 2.74 -16.77
CA GLU A 483 13.15 2.44 -18.16
C GLU A 483 14.38 1.93 -18.92
N ALA A 484 15.55 2.53 -18.71
CA ALA A 484 16.79 2.08 -19.34
C ALA A 484 17.26 0.71 -18.81
N LYS A 485 17.08 0.42 -17.50
CA LYS A 485 17.41 -0.88 -16.91
C LYS A 485 16.58 -2.01 -17.52
N GLU A 486 15.30 -1.79 -17.78
CA GLU A 486 14.42 -2.78 -18.45
C GLU A 486 14.92 -3.16 -19.86
N LEU A 487 15.61 -2.24 -20.54
CA LEU A 487 16.17 -2.49 -21.86
C LEU A 487 17.47 -3.30 -21.83
N VAL A 488 18.16 -3.44 -20.69
CA VAL A 488 19.43 -4.18 -20.56
C VAL A 488 19.17 -5.69 -20.41
N THR A 489 18.99 -6.36 -21.55
CA THR A 489 18.57 -7.77 -21.63
C THR A 489 19.64 -8.81 -21.25
N ASN A 490 20.88 -8.39 -21.00
CA ASN A 490 22.02 -9.26 -20.73
C ASN A 490 22.55 -9.14 -19.28
N TYR A 491 21.78 -8.52 -18.38
CA TYR A 491 22.18 -8.30 -16.98
C TYR A 491 22.58 -9.59 -16.24
N ASP A 492 21.96 -10.73 -16.54
CA ASP A 492 22.32 -12.02 -15.94
C ASP A 492 23.78 -12.42 -16.18
N LYS A 493 24.39 -11.98 -17.30
CA LYS A 493 25.82 -12.22 -17.56
C LYS A 493 26.71 -11.45 -16.59
N LEU A 494 26.31 -10.24 -16.20
CA LEU A 494 27.02 -9.45 -15.19
C LEU A 494 26.95 -10.13 -13.82
N LEU A 495 25.79 -10.71 -13.46
CA LEU A 495 25.65 -11.48 -12.22
C LEU A 495 26.56 -12.71 -12.20
N GLN A 496 26.56 -13.49 -13.29
CA GLN A 496 27.44 -14.65 -13.43
C GLN A 496 28.93 -14.27 -13.39
N ALA A 497 29.30 -13.14 -14.00
CA ALA A 497 30.65 -12.61 -13.95
C ALA A 497 31.09 -12.26 -12.52
N VAL A 498 30.20 -11.65 -11.72
CA VAL A 498 30.43 -11.34 -10.31
C VAL A 498 30.62 -12.62 -9.48
N GLU A 499 29.73 -13.61 -9.64
CA GLU A 499 29.83 -14.88 -8.92
C GLU A 499 31.12 -15.66 -9.26
N THR A 500 31.48 -15.69 -10.54
CA THR A 500 32.74 -16.30 -10.99
C THR A 500 33.94 -15.57 -10.39
N MET A 501 33.91 -14.24 -10.36
CA MET A 501 34.98 -13.45 -9.74
C MET A 501 35.10 -13.71 -8.23
N TYR A 502 34.00 -13.95 -7.50
CA TYR A 502 34.08 -14.32 -6.08
C TYR A 502 34.81 -15.64 -5.84
N THR A 503 34.81 -16.55 -6.81
CA THR A 503 35.55 -17.81 -6.72
C THR A 503 37.04 -17.61 -7.03
N ILE A 504 37.37 -16.73 -7.97
CA ILE A 504 38.75 -16.43 -8.39
C ILE A 504 39.47 -15.49 -7.40
N ASP A 505 38.73 -14.54 -6.83
CA ASP A 505 39.17 -13.54 -5.86
C ASP A 505 38.21 -13.47 -4.66
N PRO A 506 38.31 -14.38 -3.68
CA PRO A 506 37.47 -14.33 -2.48
C PRO A 506 37.55 -12.99 -1.72
N ALA A 507 38.67 -12.28 -1.84
CA ALA A 507 38.83 -10.93 -1.28
C ALA A 507 37.84 -9.92 -1.90
N PHE A 508 37.48 -10.06 -3.18
CA PHE A 508 36.47 -9.22 -3.83
C PHE A 508 35.08 -9.38 -3.22
N LYS A 509 34.71 -10.60 -2.80
CA LYS A 509 33.44 -10.84 -2.10
C LYS A 509 33.39 -10.10 -0.77
N VAL A 510 34.51 -10.10 -0.04
CA VAL A 510 34.64 -9.35 1.21
C VAL A 510 34.61 -7.84 0.96
N GLU A 511 35.29 -7.35 -0.08
CA GLU A 511 35.21 -5.94 -0.46
C GLU A 511 33.78 -5.49 -0.75
N ASP A 512 33.04 -6.27 -1.55
CA ASP A 512 31.65 -5.96 -1.88
C ASP A 512 30.77 -5.97 -0.61
N ALA A 513 30.99 -6.91 0.32
CA ALA A 513 30.31 -6.92 1.63
C ALA A 513 30.64 -5.69 2.49
N ILE A 514 31.90 -5.24 2.48
CA ILE A 514 32.33 -4.02 3.18
C ILE A 514 31.73 -2.77 2.53
N ASP A 515 31.63 -2.72 1.20
CA ASP A 515 31.06 -1.57 0.49
C ASP A 515 29.52 -1.44 0.68
N LEU A 516 28.85 -2.46 1.22
CA LEU A 516 27.47 -2.37 1.70
C LEU A 516 27.34 -1.60 3.04
N ILE A 517 28.44 -1.38 3.76
CA ILE A 517 28.47 -0.56 4.97
C ILE A 517 28.50 0.91 4.54
N LYS A 518 27.33 1.56 4.53
CA LYS A 518 27.21 2.97 4.09
C LYS A 518 27.53 3.95 5.20
N GLU A 519 27.30 3.56 6.45
CA GLU A 519 27.51 4.40 7.63
C GLU A 519 28.13 3.58 8.78
N ASN A 520 28.90 4.25 9.63
CA ASN A 520 29.58 3.64 10.77
C ASN A 520 28.71 3.71 12.04
N ASN A 521 27.50 3.15 11.98
CA ASN A 521 26.57 3.14 13.11
C ASN A 521 25.86 1.79 13.28
N TYR A 522 25.15 1.65 14.40
CA TYR A 522 24.51 0.39 14.80
C TYR A 522 23.56 -0.18 13.74
N ARG A 523 23.00 0.62 12.82
CA ARG A 523 22.11 0.14 11.73
C ARG A 523 22.81 -0.78 10.73
N TYR A 524 24.14 -0.79 10.74
CA TYR A 524 24.97 -1.63 9.89
C TYR A 524 25.69 -2.73 10.69
N GLY A 525 25.37 -2.91 11.97
CA GLY A 525 26.01 -3.88 12.87
C GLY A 525 26.01 -5.30 12.32
N SER A 526 24.86 -5.78 11.82
CA SER A 526 24.74 -7.12 11.21
C SER A 526 25.61 -7.26 9.97
N LYS A 527 25.65 -6.24 9.11
CA LYS A 527 26.47 -6.21 7.88
C LYS A 527 27.97 -6.19 8.21
N ILE A 528 28.36 -5.43 9.24
CA ILE A 528 29.73 -5.38 9.76
C ILE A 528 30.16 -6.75 10.28
N ARG A 529 29.34 -7.41 11.11
CA ARG A 529 29.62 -8.76 11.61
C ARG A 529 29.70 -9.78 10.48
N ALA A 530 28.82 -9.71 9.49
CA ALA A 530 28.86 -10.58 8.32
C ALA A 530 30.14 -10.36 7.50
N ALA A 531 30.53 -9.12 7.22
CA ALA A 531 31.76 -8.78 6.52
C ALA A 531 33.00 -9.26 7.30
N ARG A 532 33.01 -9.11 8.64
CA ARG A 532 34.06 -9.65 9.52
C ARG A 532 34.15 -11.17 9.43
N ALA A 533 33.02 -11.88 9.56
CA ALA A 533 33.02 -13.34 9.45
C ALA A 533 33.55 -13.82 8.08
N MET A 534 33.16 -13.14 7.00
CA MET A 534 33.69 -13.44 5.66
C MET A 534 35.20 -13.14 5.56
N TYR A 535 35.66 -12.02 6.12
CA TYR A 535 37.08 -11.68 6.18
C TYR A 535 37.87 -12.73 6.97
N ASP A 536 37.38 -13.14 8.14
CA ASP A 536 38.08 -14.06 9.03
C ASP A 536 38.23 -15.46 8.41
N ALA A 537 37.26 -15.88 7.60
CA ALA A 537 37.28 -17.12 6.82
C ALA A 537 38.28 -17.11 5.64
N LEU A 538 38.83 -15.96 5.25
CA LEU A 538 39.83 -15.88 4.18
C LEU A 538 41.19 -16.46 4.60
N SER A 539 41.93 -16.95 3.60
CA SER A 539 43.35 -17.28 3.73
C SER A 539 44.19 -16.04 4.09
N ALA A 540 45.39 -16.24 4.66
CA ALA A 540 46.28 -15.12 4.97
C ALA A 540 46.68 -14.31 3.72
N GLU A 541 46.80 -14.97 2.56
CA GLU A 541 47.10 -14.34 1.28
C GLU A 541 45.92 -13.49 0.78
N ASP A 542 44.69 -14.01 0.81
CA ASP A 542 43.51 -13.27 0.36
C ASP A 542 43.16 -12.12 1.31
N LYS A 543 43.40 -12.25 2.62
CA LYS A 543 43.24 -11.14 3.57
C LYS A 543 44.07 -9.91 3.20
N ALA A 544 45.28 -10.11 2.66
CA ALA A 544 46.15 -9.02 2.21
C ALA A 544 45.61 -8.29 0.97
N ASN A 545 44.71 -8.93 0.23
CA ASN A 545 44.12 -8.40 -1.02
C ASN A 545 42.79 -7.66 -0.80
N VAL A 546 42.25 -7.60 0.43
CA VAL A 546 41.02 -6.86 0.74
C VAL A 546 41.33 -5.36 0.82
N GLY A 547 41.14 -4.64 -0.30
CA GLY A 547 41.60 -3.26 -0.44
C GLY A 547 40.90 -2.25 0.47
N ASN A 548 39.66 -2.52 0.90
CA ASN A 548 38.85 -1.62 1.73
C ASN A 548 38.77 -2.05 3.21
N TYR A 549 39.67 -2.94 3.68
CA TYR A 549 39.68 -3.46 5.06
C TYR A 549 39.67 -2.36 6.15
N GLY A 550 40.34 -1.23 5.91
CA GLY A 550 40.33 -0.09 6.84
C GLY A 550 38.93 0.47 7.12
N LYS A 551 37.98 0.38 6.16
CA LYS A 551 36.58 0.76 6.38
C LYS A 551 35.90 -0.16 7.39
N LEU A 552 36.15 -1.47 7.30
CA LEU A 552 35.59 -2.46 8.23
C LEU A 552 36.06 -2.18 9.67
N VAL A 553 37.37 -1.99 9.86
CA VAL A 553 37.95 -1.70 11.18
C VAL A 553 37.38 -0.41 11.79
N ALA A 554 37.25 0.64 10.98
CA ALA A 554 36.66 1.90 11.43
C ALA A 554 35.19 1.76 11.82
N ALA A 555 34.42 1.01 11.03
CA ALA A 555 33.01 0.72 11.32
C ALA A 555 32.85 -0.10 12.61
N GLU A 556 33.68 -1.13 12.81
CA GLU A 556 33.70 -1.94 14.02
C GLU A 556 33.99 -1.12 15.28
N ALA A 557 35.02 -0.27 15.24
CA ALA A 557 35.38 0.57 16.37
C ALA A 557 34.24 1.56 16.71
N ALA A 558 33.64 2.19 15.70
CA ALA A 558 32.56 3.14 15.88
C ALA A 558 31.28 2.49 16.44
N VAL A 559 30.95 1.30 15.95
CA VAL A 559 29.78 0.54 16.39
C VAL A 559 29.99 -0.04 17.78
N LYS A 560 31.19 -0.55 18.08
CA LYS A 560 31.55 -0.99 19.43
C LYS A 560 31.39 0.15 20.45
N ALA A 561 31.87 1.35 20.13
CA ALA A 561 31.72 2.50 21.02
C ALA A 561 30.24 2.84 21.30
N GLN A 562 29.35 2.69 20.31
CA GLN A 562 27.90 2.85 20.49
C GLN A 562 27.31 1.75 21.39
N TYR A 563 27.75 0.51 21.22
CA TYR A 563 27.30 -0.62 22.05
C TYR A 563 27.77 -0.52 23.51
N ASP A 564 29.00 -0.03 23.72
CA ASP A 564 29.56 0.23 25.05
C ASP A 564 28.85 1.39 25.74
N ALA A 565 28.43 2.42 24.98
CA ALA A 565 27.67 3.55 25.47
C ALA A 565 26.18 3.23 25.76
N TYR A 566 25.70 2.03 25.42
CA TYR A 566 24.32 1.63 25.66
C TYR A 566 24.11 1.25 27.13
N THR A 567 23.40 2.10 27.88
CA THR A 567 23.23 2.01 29.34
C THR A 567 21.78 2.18 29.80
N VAL A 568 20.83 1.57 29.08
CA VAL A 568 19.42 1.56 29.48
C VAL A 568 19.23 0.70 30.73
N THR A 569 18.40 1.19 31.65
CA THR A 569 17.87 0.44 32.79
C THR A 569 16.35 0.56 32.83
N ILE A 570 15.69 -0.42 33.43
CA ILE A 570 14.23 -0.41 33.60
C ILE A 570 13.93 -0.42 35.09
N SER A 571 13.04 0.49 35.49
CA SER A 571 12.54 0.61 36.84
C SER A 571 11.37 -0.36 37.04
N PRO A 572 11.38 -1.18 38.12
CA PRO A 572 10.23 -2.02 38.48
C PRO A 572 9.05 -1.21 39.03
N ALA A 573 9.16 0.13 39.10
CA ALA A 573 8.03 0.99 39.40
C ALA A 573 6.87 0.72 38.43
N ASN A 574 5.64 0.82 38.94
CA ASN A 574 4.38 0.49 38.25
C ASN A 574 4.10 -1.01 38.01
N TRP A 575 4.90 -1.92 38.57
CA TRP A 575 4.51 -3.34 38.61
C TRP A 575 3.23 -3.52 39.47
N THR A 576 2.15 -4.03 38.87
CA THR A 576 0.83 -4.12 39.55
C THR A 576 0.37 -5.57 39.80
N ASN A 577 -0.78 -5.73 40.46
CA ASN A 577 -1.44 -7.02 40.66
C ASN A 577 -2.58 -7.31 39.64
N LYS A 578 -2.64 -6.56 38.52
CA LYS A 578 -3.74 -6.63 37.54
C LYS A 578 -3.60 -7.74 36.47
N TYR A 579 -2.59 -8.60 36.57
CA TYR A 579 -2.27 -9.59 35.54
C TYR A 579 -3.08 -10.88 35.69
N SER A 580 -4.39 -10.85 35.39
CA SER A 580 -5.27 -12.01 35.55
C SER A 580 -5.02 -13.10 34.50
N LYS A 581 -4.59 -12.71 33.29
CA LYS A 581 -4.17 -13.64 32.22
C LYS A 581 -2.81 -14.28 32.46
N TYR A 582 -1.93 -13.59 33.18
CA TYR A 582 -0.57 -14.02 33.50
C TYR A 582 -0.35 -13.99 35.03
N PRO A 583 -1.10 -14.79 35.79
CA PRO A 583 -1.18 -14.66 37.25
C PRO A 583 0.15 -14.90 37.97
N TRP A 584 1.11 -15.59 37.35
CA TRP A 584 2.47 -15.76 37.90
C TRP A 584 3.32 -14.48 37.88
N LEU A 585 2.89 -13.43 37.17
CA LEU A 585 3.54 -12.11 37.16
C LEU A 585 2.88 -11.13 38.13
N ASN A 586 1.82 -11.55 38.83
CA ASN A 586 1.14 -10.69 39.80
C ASN A 586 2.14 -10.21 40.87
N ALA A 587 2.16 -8.90 41.16
CA ALA A 587 3.06 -8.30 42.13
C ALA A 587 3.07 -9.00 43.51
N ASP A 588 1.94 -9.58 43.93
CA ASP A 588 1.79 -10.28 45.21
C ASP A 588 2.39 -11.71 45.19
N ARG A 589 2.86 -12.18 44.03
CA ARG A 589 3.34 -13.55 43.78
C ARG A 589 4.78 -13.62 43.27
N VAL A 590 5.46 -12.48 43.15
CA VAL A 590 6.85 -12.38 42.70
C VAL A 590 7.69 -11.70 43.77
N THR A 591 8.92 -12.16 43.96
CA THR A 591 9.86 -11.54 44.90
C THR A 591 10.49 -10.27 44.32
N GLU A 592 11.15 -9.46 45.14
CA GLU A 592 11.92 -8.32 44.63
C GLU A 592 13.09 -8.76 43.73
N ALA A 593 13.69 -9.93 43.99
CA ALA A 593 14.71 -10.51 43.13
C ALA A 593 14.13 -10.91 41.76
N ASP A 594 12.91 -11.46 41.72
CA ASP A 594 12.21 -11.76 40.48
C ASP A 594 11.91 -10.50 39.67
N LYS A 595 11.47 -9.43 40.34
CA LYS A 595 11.24 -8.14 39.70
C LYS A 595 12.52 -7.59 39.09
N GLN A 596 13.62 -7.63 39.85
CA GLN A 596 14.92 -7.16 39.40
C GLN A 596 15.44 -7.96 38.20
N ALA A 597 15.42 -9.29 38.27
CA ALA A 597 15.84 -10.16 37.17
C ALA A 597 15.00 -9.92 35.90
N THR A 598 13.71 -9.61 36.07
CA THR A 598 12.81 -9.32 34.95
C THR A 598 13.13 -8.00 34.26
N VAL A 599 13.32 -6.91 35.03
CA VAL A 599 13.66 -5.61 34.43
C VAL A 599 15.07 -5.61 33.81
N GLU A 600 16.00 -6.41 34.35
CA GLU A 600 17.30 -6.67 33.74
C GLU A 600 17.16 -7.42 32.42
N ALA A 601 16.33 -8.47 32.35
CA ALA A 601 16.06 -9.19 31.11
C ALA A 601 15.43 -8.29 30.03
N MET A 602 14.55 -7.35 30.44
CA MET A 602 13.97 -6.38 29.52
C MET A 602 15.01 -5.36 29.00
N ALA A 603 15.92 -4.89 29.85
CA ALA A 603 16.99 -3.98 29.42
C ALA A 603 18.00 -4.69 28.51
N ASP A 604 18.32 -5.95 28.83
CA ASP A 604 19.14 -6.84 27.99
C ASP A 604 18.48 -7.07 26.63
N GLU A 605 17.15 -7.27 26.58
CA GLU A 605 16.40 -7.39 25.34
C GLU A 605 16.50 -6.13 24.47
N MET A 606 16.32 -4.93 25.04
CA MET A 606 16.47 -3.70 24.27
C MET A 606 17.89 -3.53 23.71
N LYS A 607 18.91 -3.94 24.48
CA LYS A 607 20.31 -3.94 24.03
C LYS A 607 20.56 -4.99 22.95
N TYR A 608 20.01 -6.19 23.09
CA TYR A 608 20.07 -7.24 22.08
C TYR A 608 19.51 -6.73 20.74
N GLU A 609 18.38 -6.04 20.76
CA GLU A 609 17.78 -5.48 19.55
C GLU A 609 18.66 -4.42 18.88
N TYR A 610 19.29 -3.55 19.68
CA TYR A 610 20.21 -2.53 19.20
C TYR A 610 21.50 -3.13 18.60
N VAL A 611 22.03 -4.18 19.24
CA VAL A 611 23.33 -4.77 18.88
C VAL A 611 23.17 -5.81 17.76
N MET A 612 22.27 -6.77 17.94
CA MET A 612 22.17 -7.96 17.11
C MET A 612 21.21 -7.79 15.93
N GLN A 613 20.18 -6.96 16.09
CA GLN A 613 19.10 -6.80 15.12
C GLN A 613 19.10 -5.43 14.43
N ASP A 614 20.14 -4.63 14.65
CA ASP A 614 20.32 -3.29 14.06
C ASP A 614 19.14 -2.34 14.33
N TYR A 615 18.48 -2.49 15.49
CA TYR A 615 17.17 -1.92 15.77
C TYR A 615 17.13 -1.12 17.08
N CYS A 616 16.88 0.19 17.02
CA CYS A 616 16.79 1.01 18.23
C CYS A 616 15.37 1.07 18.80
N LEU A 617 15.14 0.37 19.92
CA LEU A 617 13.92 0.45 20.70
C LEU A 617 13.94 1.64 21.65
N GLY A 618 13.86 2.87 21.13
CA GLY A 618 13.84 4.08 21.95
C GLY A 618 15.23 4.60 22.33
N LYS A 619 15.36 5.17 23.53
CA LYS A 619 16.61 5.73 24.09
C LYS A 619 17.67 4.63 24.25
N THR A 620 18.92 4.99 24.04
CA THR A 620 20.10 4.14 24.27
C THR A 620 20.72 4.31 25.66
N SER A 621 20.20 5.25 26.48
CA SER A 621 20.66 5.48 27.86
C SER A 621 19.54 6.02 28.74
N GLY A 622 19.66 5.79 30.05
CA GLY A 622 18.73 6.29 31.06
C GLY A 622 17.76 5.23 31.59
N VAL A 623 16.67 5.69 32.22
CA VAL A 623 15.71 4.83 32.93
C VAL A 623 14.37 4.83 32.21
N TYR A 624 13.83 3.63 31.98
CA TYR A 624 12.44 3.40 31.55
C TYR A 624 11.58 2.93 32.73
N ASN A 625 10.28 3.19 32.68
CA ASN A 625 9.31 2.68 33.66
C ASN A 625 8.39 1.65 32.99
N LEU A 626 7.95 0.65 33.75
CA LEU A 626 6.94 -0.30 33.26
C LEU A 626 5.60 0.38 32.96
N ASP A 627 4.88 -0.18 31.99
CA ASP A 627 3.50 0.19 31.73
C ASP A 627 2.57 -0.34 32.83
N THR A 628 1.50 0.41 33.12
CA THR A 628 0.53 0.08 34.18
C THR A 628 -0.44 -1.07 33.84
N GLY A 629 -0.12 -1.89 32.83
CA GLY A 629 -0.92 -3.05 32.39
C GLY A 629 -2.03 -2.72 31.37
N ALA A 630 -1.95 -1.58 30.66
CA ALA A 630 -2.94 -1.15 29.67
C ALA A 630 -3.02 -2.04 28.41
N TRP A 631 -1.99 -2.85 28.14
CA TRP A 631 -1.85 -3.68 26.95
C TRP A 631 -2.28 -5.13 27.19
N GLY A 632 -3.59 -5.35 27.34
CA GLY A 632 -4.14 -6.71 27.46
C GLY A 632 -3.70 -7.49 28.70
N GLU A 633 -3.33 -6.78 29.77
CA GLU A 633 -2.75 -7.31 31.01
C GLU A 633 -1.36 -7.93 30.85
N ILE A 634 -0.58 -7.50 29.85
CA ILE A 634 0.83 -7.90 29.69
C ILE A 634 1.72 -6.99 30.55
N LEU A 635 2.63 -7.59 31.33
CA LEU A 635 3.76 -6.88 31.92
C LEU A 635 4.72 -6.48 30.79
N SER A 636 4.83 -5.18 30.54
CA SER A 636 5.50 -4.64 29.36
C SER A 636 6.12 -3.28 29.59
N LEU A 637 6.99 -2.93 28.65
CA LEU A 637 7.47 -1.58 28.40
C LEU A 637 7.19 -1.24 26.93
N GLN A 638 6.45 -0.17 26.70
CA GLN A 638 6.23 0.38 25.37
C GLN A 638 7.28 1.45 25.00
N THR A 639 7.66 1.47 23.73
CA THR A 639 8.44 2.54 23.10
C THR A 639 7.69 3.04 21.88
N ASP A 640 7.28 4.31 21.85
CA ASP A 640 6.66 4.90 20.66
C ASP A 640 7.08 6.34 20.40
N ASN A 641 6.92 6.79 19.15
CA ASN A 641 7.23 8.14 18.69
C ASN A 641 6.04 9.14 18.89
N ASN A 642 5.01 8.79 19.68
CA ASN A 642 3.74 9.51 19.68
C ASN A 642 3.71 10.76 20.57
N ILE A 643 2.97 11.78 20.14
CA ILE A 643 2.80 13.10 20.79
C ILE A 643 1.97 13.00 22.10
N TRP A 644 1.17 11.95 22.28
CA TRP A 644 0.17 11.85 23.36
C TRP A 644 0.69 11.26 24.67
N ASN A 645 1.81 10.53 24.65
CA ASN A 645 2.41 9.84 25.80
C ASN A 645 3.84 10.36 26.06
N ALA A 646 4.03 11.67 26.00
CA ALA A 646 5.24 12.25 26.54
C ALA A 646 5.33 11.89 28.03
N ASP A 647 6.52 11.43 28.44
CA ASP A 647 6.97 11.56 29.83
C ASP A 647 6.54 12.95 30.36
N PRO A 648 6.12 13.13 31.63
CA PRO A 648 5.95 14.46 32.22
C PRO A 648 7.13 15.44 32.00
N THR A 649 8.32 14.96 31.56
CA THR A 649 9.46 15.77 31.11
C THR A 649 9.40 16.24 29.64
N GLY A 650 8.43 15.82 28.82
CA GLY A 650 8.20 16.28 27.45
C GLY A 650 9.05 15.63 26.36
N LEU A 651 9.75 14.51 26.64
CA LEU A 651 10.67 13.90 25.69
C LEU A 651 9.98 12.90 24.73
N ARG A 652 10.14 13.15 23.43
CA ARG A 652 9.89 12.18 22.35
C ARG A 652 10.93 11.05 22.47
N TYR A 653 10.52 9.79 22.53
CA TYR A 653 11.47 8.67 22.42
C TYR A 653 11.74 8.44 20.93
N GLU A 654 13.00 8.37 20.52
CA GLU A 654 13.36 8.01 19.13
C GLU A 654 13.36 6.48 19.02
N THR A 655 12.26 5.88 18.56
CA THR A 655 12.23 4.47 18.15
C THR A 655 12.32 4.34 16.64
N ASP A 656 13.07 3.35 16.20
CA ASP A 656 13.29 2.98 14.80
C ASP A 656 12.13 2.20 14.19
N ASN A 657 11.04 2.00 14.94
CA ASN A 657 9.93 1.29 14.36
C ASN A 657 9.34 2.07 13.17
N ILE A 658 8.90 1.29 12.20
CA ILE A 658 8.39 1.70 10.90
C ILE A 658 6.89 1.37 10.76
N TRP A 659 6.38 0.53 11.64
CA TRP A 659 5.02 0.02 11.62
C TRP A 659 4.22 0.45 12.84
N ASN A 660 2.94 0.69 12.60
CA ASN A 660 1.95 0.93 13.64
C ASN A 660 0.61 0.33 13.21
N PRO A 661 0.14 -0.74 13.87
CA PRO A 661 -1.10 -1.40 13.49
C PRO A 661 -2.34 -0.51 13.64
N TRP A 662 -2.32 0.55 14.45
CA TRP A 662 -3.51 1.37 14.71
C TRP A 662 -3.77 2.45 13.66
N ASN A 663 -2.97 2.51 12.59
CA ASN A 663 -3.10 3.50 11.52
C ASN A 663 -3.16 4.96 12.06
N GLN A 664 -2.42 5.22 13.13
CA GLN A 664 -2.31 6.55 13.72
C GLN A 664 -1.12 7.25 13.06
N GLY A 665 -1.40 8.25 12.23
CA GLY A 665 -0.38 8.96 11.45
C GLY A 665 0.76 9.50 12.34
N GLY A 666 2.01 9.17 12.00
CA GLY A 666 3.22 9.64 12.68
C GLY A 666 3.58 8.90 13.97
N ARG A 667 2.77 7.95 14.44
CA ARG A 667 3.13 7.06 15.56
C ARG A 667 3.78 5.79 15.02
N TYR A 668 4.93 5.45 15.58
CA TYR A 668 5.61 4.17 15.40
C TYR A 668 5.76 3.50 16.74
N TRP A 669 5.42 2.22 16.85
CA TRP A 669 5.18 1.58 18.15
C TRP A 669 5.94 0.27 18.25
N ALA A 670 6.73 0.08 19.31
CA ALA A 670 7.28 -1.22 19.67
C ALA A 670 7.06 -1.47 21.17
N MET A 671 7.17 -2.72 21.59
CA MET A 671 7.00 -3.12 22.98
C MET A 671 7.99 -4.22 23.35
N VAL A 672 8.45 -4.22 24.59
CA VAL A 672 9.13 -5.36 25.21
C VAL A 672 8.15 -5.99 26.21
N GLY A 673 7.82 -7.26 26.00
CA GLY A 673 6.87 -8.01 26.84
C GLY A 673 7.56 -9.11 27.64
N VAL A 674 7.02 -9.41 28.83
CA VAL A 674 7.53 -10.42 29.76
C VAL A 674 6.63 -11.65 29.80
N PRO A 675 6.95 -12.78 29.14
CA PRO A 675 6.15 -14.00 29.22
C PRO A 675 6.26 -14.70 30.58
N PHE A 676 7.44 -14.69 31.19
CA PHE A 676 7.72 -15.28 32.50
C PHE A 676 8.77 -14.43 33.21
N VAL A 677 8.89 -14.60 34.54
CA VAL A 677 9.88 -13.88 35.34
C VAL A 677 11.28 -14.10 34.76
N GLY A 678 12.05 -13.02 34.61
CA GLY A 678 13.42 -13.06 34.11
C GLY A 678 13.55 -13.29 32.60
N MET A 679 12.46 -13.18 31.84
CA MET A 679 12.45 -13.37 30.39
C MET A 679 11.75 -12.20 29.71
N ALA A 680 12.30 -11.71 28.61
CA ALA A 680 11.71 -10.59 27.87
C ALA A 680 12.04 -10.68 26.38
N PHE A 681 11.05 -10.31 25.55
CA PHE A 681 11.15 -10.34 24.10
C PHE A 681 10.46 -9.13 23.46
N SER A 682 11.03 -8.64 22.36
CA SER A 682 10.50 -7.49 21.65
C SER A 682 9.35 -7.84 20.69
N GLN A 683 8.44 -6.90 20.50
CA GLN A 683 7.40 -6.89 19.48
C GLN A 683 7.59 -5.61 18.67
N LYS A 684 8.02 -5.75 17.41
CA LYS A 684 8.51 -4.65 16.58
C LYS A 684 8.26 -4.92 15.09
N GLY A 685 8.48 -3.93 14.23
CA GLY A 685 8.20 -4.03 12.80
C GLY A 685 6.75 -4.45 12.55
N TYR A 686 6.52 -5.29 11.54
CA TYR A 686 5.18 -5.77 11.17
C TYR A 686 4.51 -6.66 12.24
N PHE A 687 5.25 -7.11 13.26
CA PHE A 687 4.74 -7.87 14.41
C PHE A 687 4.11 -7.01 15.52
N GLY A 688 3.89 -5.71 15.26
CA GLY A 688 2.94 -4.93 16.05
C GLY A 688 1.51 -5.37 15.75
N LEU A 689 1.02 -6.40 16.43
CA LEU A 689 -0.33 -6.95 16.20
C LEU A 689 -1.41 -6.11 16.91
N LYS A 690 -2.59 -5.97 16.30
CA LYS A 690 -3.76 -5.30 16.91
C LYS A 690 -4.34 -6.06 18.11
N ASP A 691 -4.12 -7.37 18.16
CA ASP A 691 -4.61 -8.22 19.24
C ASP A 691 -3.64 -8.19 20.43
N PHE A 692 -3.87 -7.23 21.32
CA PHE A 692 -3.08 -6.95 22.53
C PHE A 692 -2.99 -8.12 23.54
N GLY A 693 -3.59 -9.26 23.26
CA GLY A 693 -3.57 -10.44 24.13
C GLY A 693 -2.38 -11.39 23.90
N GLN A 694 -1.53 -11.16 22.90
CA GLN A 694 -0.48 -12.10 22.50
C GLN A 694 0.90 -11.63 22.98
N ILE A 695 1.48 -12.34 23.94
CA ILE A 695 2.87 -12.11 24.36
C ILE A 695 3.83 -12.97 23.56
N ALA A 696 4.97 -12.40 23.16
CA ALA A 696 6.01 -13.13 22.45
C ALA A 696 6.70 -14.11 23.41
N LEU A 697 6.96 -15.32 22.92
CA LEU A 697 7.72 -16.35 23.64
C LEU A 697 9.19 -16.40 23.19
N GLY A 698 9.57 -15.61 22.19
CA GLY A 698 10.93 -15.48 21.67
C GLY A 698 11.03 -14.32 20.69
N ASN A 699 12.25 -13.97 20.30
CA ASN A 699 12.51 -12.94 19.29
C ASN A 699 12.18 -13.44 17.88
N SER A 700 11.92 -12.51 16.97
CA SER A 700 11.64 -12.83 15.58
C SER A 700 12.88 -13.44 14.90
N PHE A 701 12.68 -14.36 13.95
CA PHE A 701 13.76 -15.02 13.22
C PHE A 701 13.37 -15.28 11.76
N VAL A 702 14.37 -15.35 10.87
CA VAL A 702 14.18 -15.64 9.45
C VAL A 702 14.32 -17.14 9.19
N TYR A 703 13.39 -17.72 8.45
CA TYR A 703 13.42 -19.11 8.01
C TYR A 703 12.68 -19.24 6.67
N GLU A 704 13.31 -19.88 5.67
CA GLU A 704 12.72 -20.14 4.34
C GLU A 704 12.10 -18.88 3.67
N GLY A 705 12.80 -17.74 3.73
CA GLY A 705 12.35 -16.49 3.11
C GLY A 705 11.22 -15.77 3.85
N LYS A 706 10.90 -16.19 5.08
CA LYS A 706 9.86 -15.59 5.92
C LYS A 706 10.42 -15.20 7.27
N VAL A 707 9.86 -14.15 7.86
CA VAL A 707 10.13 -13.76 9.23
C VAL A 707 9.03 -14.34 10.11
N TYR A 708 9.40 -15.09 11.15
CA TYR A 708 8.50 -15.72 12.10
C TYR A 708 8.68 -15.13 13.50
N GLN A 709 7.61 -15.10 14.28
CA GLN A 709 7.69 -14.92 15.73
C GLN A 709 6.65 -15.80 16.43
N VAL A 710 7.07 -16.49 17.49
CA VAL A 710 6.23 -17.40 18.27
C VAL A 710 5.61 -16.64 19.44
N TYR A 711 4.28 -16.71 19.54
CA TYR A 711 3.48 -16.03 20.56
C TYR A 711 2.72 -17.03 21.44
N TRP A 712 2.09 -16.49 22.48
CA TRP A 712 1.31 -17.23 23.47
C TRP A 712 0.29 -18.21 22.88
N ALA A 713 -0.49 -17.79 21.87
CA ALA A 713 -1.58 -18.59 21.27
C ALA A 713 -1.45 -18.77 19.75
N GLY A 714 -0.22 -18.71 19.22
CA GLY A 714 0.06 -19.02 17.82
C GLY A 714 1.43 -18.55 17.37
N THR A 715 1.80 -18.91 16.15
CA THR A 715 3.03 -18.45 15.50
C THR A 715 2.66 -17.57 14.32
N TYR A 716 3.21 -16.36 14.24
CA TYR A 716 2.89 -15.39 13.20
C TYR A 716 4.06 -15.22 12.24
N TRP A 717 3.78 -14.89 10.98
CA TRP A 717 4.82 -14.68 9.99
C TRP A 717 4.45 -13.73 8.86
N HIS A 718 5.45 -13.15 8.22
CA HIS A 718 5.33 -12.41 6.96
C HIS A 718 6.50 -12.75 6.02
N GLU A 719 6.36 -12.46 4.73
CA GLU A 719 7.46 -12.58 3.77
C GLU A 719 8.64 -11.69 4.19
N ASP A 720 9.88 -12.11 3.97
CA ASP A 720 11.09 -11.34 4.30
C ASP A 720 11.26 -10.16 3.34
N VAL A 721 10.47 -9.11 3.60
CA VAL A 721 10.45 -7.86 2.84
C VAL A 721 11.12 -6.74 3.66
N PRO A 722 11.80 -5.79 3.00
CA PRO A 722 12.40 -4.66 3.69
C PRO A 722 11.39 -3.90 4.55
N LEU A 723 11.82 -3.50 5.74
CA LEU A 723 11.03 -2.63 6.61
C LEU A 723 10.87 -1.25 5.95
N VAL A 724 9.67 -0.96 5.45
CA VAL A 724 9.31 0.35 4.88
C VAL A 724 8.49 1.18 5.86
N GLN A 725 8.90 2.44 6.04
CA GLN A 725 8.17 3.39 6.87
C GLN A 725 6.81 3.74 6.25
N GLY A 726 5.73 3.52 6.98
CA GLY A 726 4.37 3.83 6.55
C GLY A 726 3.43 2.64 6.63
N ASN A 727 2.19 2.83 6.17
CA ASN A 727 1.16 1.80 6.22
C ASN A 727 1.29 0.85 5.01
N THR A 728 2.42 0.16 4.90
CA THR A 728 2.60 -0.90 3.89
C THR A 728 1.78 -2.12 4.28
N ASN A 729 0.92 -2.59 3.37
CA ASN A 729 0.11 -3.80 3.58
C ASN A 729 0.99 -5.06 3.51
N VAL A 730 1.80 -5.31 4.55
CA VAL A 730 2.50 -6.58 4.72
C VAL A 730 1.53 -7.57 5.36
N ALA A 731 1.22 -8.65 4.64
CA ALA A 731 0.32 -9.68 5.13
C ALA A 731 0.99 -10.44 6.28
N ILE A 732 0.39 -10.36 7.46
CA ILE A 732 0.76 -11.20 8.61
C ILE A 732 -0.15 -12.43 8.63
N ASN A 733 0.47 -13.59 8.50
CA ASN A 733 -0.18 -14.89 8.53
C ASN A 733 -0.03 -15.53 9.91
N LYS A 734 -0.92 -16.46 10.25
CA LYS A 734 -0.94 -17.17 11.53
C LYS A 734 -0.91 -18.68 11.31
N ILE A 735 -0.10 -19.37 12.13
CA ILE A 735 -0.13 -20.80 12.37
C ILE A 735 -0.72 -20.99 13.78
N ASP A 736 -1.74 -21.82 13.91
CA ASP A 736 -2.45 -22.03 15.18
C ASP A 736 -1.66 -22.87 16.21
N TYR A 737 -0.47 -23.35 15.85
CA TYR A 737 0.42 -24.06 16.75
C TYR A 737 1.28 -23.10 17.58
N PHE A 738 1.42 -23.45 18.85
CA PHE A 738 2.26 -22.79 19.84
C PHE A 738 2.84 -23.84 20.80
N PRO A 739 3.87 -23.52 21.60
CA PRO A 739 4.42 -24.47 22.57
C PRO A 739 3.35 -25.01 23.54
N GLY A 740 3.08 -26.31 23.47
CA GLY A 740 2.06 -27.01 24.27
C GLY A 740 0.66 -27.11 23.65
N SER A 741 0.47 -26.66 22.41
CA SER A 741 -0.85 -26.58 21.77
C SER A 741 -1.51 -27.94 21.54
N SER A 742 -2.82 -28.00 21.73
CA SER A 742 -3.72 -29.06 21.25
C SER A 742 -5.00 -28.40 20.74
N GLY A 743 -4.96 -27.95 19.49
CA GLY A 743 -5.96 -27.00 18.98
C GLY A 743 -5.76 -25.63 19.65
N SER A 744 -6.83 -25.02 20.18
CA SER A 744 -6.75 -23.73 20.88
C SER A 744 -6.33 -23.84 22.35
N ALA A 745 -6.19 -25.05 22.90
CA ALA A 745 -5.85 -25.29 24.30
C ALA A 745 -4.35 -25.56 24.49
N ASP A 746 -3.85 -25.31 25.69
CA ASP A 746 -2.56 -25.82 26.17
C ASP A 746 -2.78 -27.04 27.05
N ILE A 747 -2.14 -28.16 26.72
CA ILE A 747 -2.24 -29.43 27.49
C ILE A 747 -1.03 -29.66 28.42
N THR A 748 -0.14 -28.67 28.53
CA THR A 748 1.16 -28.82 29.19
C THR A 748 1.34 -27.96 30.43
N ASN A 749 0.27 -27.29 30.91
CA ASN A 749 0.29 -26.37 32.05
C ASN A 749 1.44 -25.34 31.94
N ASN A 750 1.57 -24.71 30.77
CA ASN A 750 2.61 -23.76 30.37
C ASN A 750 4.06 -24.27 30.42
N THR A 751 4.31 -25.54 30.75
CA THR A 751 5.70 -26.05 30.85
C THR A 751 6.44 -26.00 29.52
N PHE A 752 5.73 -26.15 28.39
CA PHE A 752 6.34 -26.03 27.06
C PHE A 752 6.59 -24.56 26.67
N ARG A 753 5.64 -23.66 26.96
CA ARG A 753 5.84 -22.21 26.77
C ARG A 753 7.03 -21.70 27.59
N TYR A 754 7.15 -22.15 28.83
CA TYR A 754 8.27 -21.81 29.71
C TYR A 754 9.59 -22.30 29.13
N ALA A 755 9.68 -23.57 28.72
CA ALA A 755 10.90 -24.13 28.13
C ALA A 755 11.32 -23.41 26.84
N TYR A 756 10.37 -23.10 25.95
CA TYR A 756 10.61 -22.33 24.73
C TYR A 756 11.15 -20.93 25.03
N ALA A 757 10.48 -20.21 25.95
CA ALA A 757 10.88 -18.87 26.35
C ALA A 757 12.24 -18.87 27.07
N ASN A 758 12.49 -19.83 27.95
CA ASN A 758 13.76 -19.96 28.65
C ASN A 758 14.91 -20.23 27.67
N TYR A 759 14.73 -21.16 26.72
CA TYR A 759 15.72 -21.43 25.69
C TYR A 759 16.01 -20.19 24.86
N SER A 760 14.96 -19.46 24.45
CA SER A 760 15.09 -18.21 23.68
C SER A 760 15.82 -17.12 24.48
N GLN A 761 15.52 -16.98 25.78
CA GLN A 761 16.16 -15.98 26.65
C GLN A 761 17.65 -16.28 26.86
N VAL A 762 18.00 -17.53 27.18
CA VAL A 762 19.37 -17.94 27.49
C VAL A 762 20.28 -17.87 26.25
N ASN A 763 19.74 -18.16 25.07
CA ASN A 763 20.54 -18.26 23.85
C ASN A 763 20.38 -17.06 22.88
N LYS A 764 19.67 -15.99 23.26
CA LYS A 764 19.37 -14.86 22.36
C LYS A 764 20.63 -14.25 21.74
N TRP A 765 21.70 -14.08 22.51
CA TRP A 765 22.95 -13.46 22.05
C TRP A 765 23.72 -14.30 21.03
N GLN A 766 23.39 -15.59 20.92
CA GLN A 766 23.87 -16.49 19.86
C GLN A 766 22.93 -16.51 18.64
N GLY A 767 21.78 -15.81 18.72
CA GLY A 767 20.76 -15.80 17.69
C GLY A 767 19.98 -17.12 17.58
N LEU A 768 20.05 -18.00 18.58
CA LEU A 768 19.41 -19.31 18.53
C LEU A 768 17.93 -19.24 18.88
N THR A 769 17.15 -20.09 18.21
CA THR A 769 15.71 -20.29 18.41
C THR A 769 15.39 -21.76 18.18
N LEU A 770 14.33 -22.27 18.81
CA LEU A 770 13.82 -23.62 18.52
C LEU A 770 13.03 -23.67 17.21
N GLY A 771 12.66 -22.51 16.66
CA GLY A 771 11.88 -22.42 15.44
C GLY A 771 10.37 -22.47 15.68
N ILE A 772 9.62 -22.89 14.68
CA ILE A 772 8.15 -22.95 14.71
C ILE A 772 7.68 -24.36 15.10
N PRO A 773 6.59 -24.50 15.89
CA PRO A 773 6.04 -25.83 16.16
C PRO A 773 5.49 -26.47 14.88
N VAL A 774 5.85 -27.73 14.61
CA VAL A 774 5.43 -28.49 13.43
C VAL A 774 3.96 -28.93 13.53
N GLY A 775 3.45 -29.08 14.75
CA GLY A 775 2.08 -29.52 15.03
C GLY A 775 1.71 -29.35 16.50
N ASN A 776 0.59 -29.95 16.89
CA ASN A 776 0.18 -30.03 18.30
C ASN A 776 1.15 -30.88 19.13
N ALA A 777 1.21 -30.61 20.43
CA ALA A 777 1.86 -31.49 21.39
C ALA A 777 1.18 -32.87 21.39
N VAL A 778 1.99 -33.92 21.36
CA VAL A 778 1.56 -35.32 21.30
C VAL A 778 1.75 -35.93 22.67
N LYS A 779 0.68 -36.54 23.20
CA LYS A 779 0.73 -37.35 24.42
C LYS A 779 0.90 -38.81 24.04
N ASP A 780 1.97 -39.43 24.53
CA ASP A 780 2.35 -40.81 24.25
C ASP A 780 2.85 -41.49 25.54
N GLY A 781 2.01 -42.33 26.13
CA GLY A 781 2.28 -42.94 27.44
C GLY A 781 2.51 -41.90 28.54
N ASN A 782 3.68 -41.97 29.20
CA ASN A 782 4.09 -41.01 30.23
C ASN A 782 4.69 -39.72 29.65
N LEU A 783 4.93 -39.65 28.34
CA LEU A 783 5.56 -38.51 27.69
C LEU A 783 4.52 -37.61 27.02
N THR A 784 4.81 -36.32 27.05
CA THR A 784 4.26 -35.35 26.12
C THR A 784 5.44 -34.71 25.40
N TYR A 785 5.38 -34.61 24.07
CA TYR A 785 6.43 -33.98 23.27
C TYR A 785 5.86 -33.14 22.14
N GLN A 786 6.64 -32.18 21.64
CA GLN A 786 6.31 -31.38 20.48
C GLN A 786 7.58 -31.11 19.69
N GLU A 787 7.46 -31.27 18.37
CA GLU A 787 8.53 -31.04 17.41
C GLU A 787 8.47 -29.62 16.87
N PHE A 788 9.65 -29.05 16.63
CA PHE A 788 9.86 -27.72 16.09
C PHE A 788 10.84 -27.78 14.91
N THR A 789 10.72 -26.82 14.01
CA THR A 789 11.62 -26.67 12.86
C THR A 789 12.00 -25.21 12.68
N GLY A 790 13.24 -24.93 12.29
CA GLY A 790 13.70 -23.56 12.10
C GLY A 790 15.09 -23.47 11.47
N PRO A 791 15.74 -22.29 11.54
CA PRO A 791 17.00 -22.03 10.83
C PRO A 791 18.17 -22.90 11.30
N TYR A 792 18.04 -23.57 12.46
CA TYR A 792 19.06 -24.44 13.04
C TYR A 792 18.67 -25.93 13.02
N GLY A 793 17.72 -26.31 12.16
CA GLY A 793 17.25 -27.70 12.04
C GLY A 793 16.05 -28.01 12.93
N SER A 794 15.89 -29.30 13.24
CA SER A 794 14.79 -29.76 14.10
C SER A 794 15.09 -29.52 15.59
N ALA A 795 14.04 -29.43 16.40
CA ALA A 795 14.16 -29.42 17.85
C ALA A 795 12.93 -30.07 18.51
N TRP A 796 13.08 -30.51 19.75
CA TRP A 796 12.00 -31.11 20.54
C TRP A 796 11.91 -30.48 21.92
N ILE A 797 10.68 -30.24 22.36
CA ILE A 797 10.36 -29.97 23.76
C ILE A 797 9.61 -31.20 24.29
N VAL A 798 10.07 -31.73 25.43
CA VAL A 798 9.58 -33.00 26.00
C VAL A 798 9.39 -32.88 27.50
N ASN A 799 8.29 -33.41 28.02
CA ASN A 799 8.05 -33.48 29.46
C ASN A 799 7.28 -34.75 29.84
N THR A 800 7.35 -35.13 31.10
CA THR A 800 6.60 -36.27 31.65
C THR A 800 5.23 -35.83 32.17
N ALA A 801 4.24 -36.73 32.19
CA ALA A 801 2.90 -36.46 32.71
C ALA A 801 2.91 -36.03 34.18
N ASP A 802 3.79 -36.60 35.00
CA ASP A 802 3.93 -36.26 36.42
C ASP A 802 4.41 -34.81 36.62
N ARG A 803 5.45 -34.41 35.88
CA ARG A 803 5.97 -33.02 35.90
C ARG A 803 4.93 -32.02 35.41
N ILE A 804 4.21 -32.32 34.31
CA ILE A 804 3.12 -31.47 33.82
C ILE A 804 2.03 -31.30 34.88
N SER A 805 1.67 -32.39 35.56
CA SER A 805 0.63 -32.39 36.61
C SER A 805 1.08 -31.66 37.89
N ALA A 806 2.38 -31.67 38.19
CA ALA A 806 2.98 -30.94 39.30
C ALA A 806 3.17 -29.43 39.01
N SER A 807 3.10 -29.02 37.75
CA SER A 807 3.16 -27.62 37.34
C SER A 807 1.84 -26.88 37.63
N SER A 808 1.93 -25.61 38.03
CA SER A 808 0.81 -24.71 38.27
C SER A 808 0.93 -23.48 37.38
N THR A 809 -0.10 -23.23 36.57
CA THR A 809 -0.24 -22.03 35.71
C THR A 809 -0.43 -20.72 36.49
N SER A 810 -0.28 -20.76 37.82
CA SER A 810 -0.48 -19.64 38.72
C SER A 810 0.78 -19.25 39.51
N SER A 811 1.88 -20.00 39.33
CA SER A 811 3.17 -19.85 40.03
C SER A 811 4.34 -20.00 39.06
N ASN A 812 5.21 -18.99 38.99
CA ASN A 812 6.39 -19.01 38.12
C ASN A 812 7.37 -20.12 38.55
N ASP A 813 7.60 -20.26 39.87
CA ASP A 813 8.51 -21.28 40.41
C ASP A 813 8.05 -22.69 40.10
N SER A 814 6.73 -22.93 40.17
CA SER A 814 6.16 -24.22 39.82
C SER A 814 6.42 -24.57 38.35
N MET A 815 6.24 -23.62 37.42
CA MET A 815 6.56 -23.82 36.00
C MET A 815 8.07 -23.99 35.75
N LYS A 816 8.92 -23.23 36.46
CA LYS A 816 10.38 -23.32 36.37
C LYS A 816 10.91 -24.68 36.83
N GLN A 817 10.43 -25.16 37.98
CA GLN A 817 10.83 -26.46 38.54
C GLN A 817 10.38 -27.63 37.64
N ASN A 818 9.20 -27.50 37.02
CA ASN A 818 8.59 -28.52 36.18
C ASN A 818 8.74 -28.25 34.68
N GLN A 819 9.64 -27.35 34.27
CA GLN A 819 9.82 -26.99 32.87
C GLN A 819 10.15 -28.23 32.03
N ALA A 820 9.71 -28.21 30.79
CA ALA A 820 10.04 -29.26 29.83
C ALA A 820 11.53 -29.19 29.44
N TYR A 821 12.07 -30.32 28.99
CA TYR A 821 13.45 -30.41 28.52
C TYR A 821 13.52 -30.19 27.01
N VAL A 822 14.63 -29.59 26.56
CA VAL A 822 14.85 -29.19 25.18
C VAL A 822 15.96 -30.02 24.55
N ILE A 823 15.68 -30.60 23.38
CA ILE A 823 16.66 -31.28 22.52
C ILE A 823 16.79 -30.42 21.25
N ALA A 824 17.95 -29.82 21.03
CA ALA A 824 18.18 -28.86 19.94
C ALA A 824 19.60 -28.97 19.37
N GLY A 825 19.85 -28.30 18.24
CA GLY A 825 21.15 -28.26 17.58
C GLY A 825 21.60 -29.64 17.08
N GLU A 826 22.90 -29.91 17.13
CA GLU A 826 23.49 -31.17 16.66
C GLU A 826 22.86 -32.40 17.32
N LEU A 827 22.52 -32.33 18.61
CA LEU A 827 21.85 -33.42 19.33
C LEU A 827 20.45 -33.71 18.80
N ALA A 828 19.72 -32.69 18.34
CA ALA A 828 18.43 -32.90 17.71
C ALA A 828 18.54 -33.66 16.39
N GLU A 829 19.56 -33.37 15.57
CA GLU A 829 19.78 -34.09 14.31
C GLU A 829 20.18 -35.55 14.56
N VAL A 830 21.01 -35.82 15.57
CA VAL A 830 21.31 -37.20 15.98
C VAL A 830 20.06 -37.88 16.52
N PHE A 831 19.27 -37.22 17.38
CA PHE A 831 18.01 -37.76 17.91
C PHE A 831 17.03 -38.12 16.77
N LYS A 832 16.90 -37.23 15.77
CA LYS A 832 16.06 -37.43 14.58
C LYS A 832 16.45 -38.69 13.83
N SER A 833 17.75 -38.96 13.71
CA SER A 833 18.30 -40.10 12.97
C SER A 833 18.06 -41.47 13.62
N LEU A 834 17.63 -41.52 14.89
CA LEU A 834 17.47 -42.78 15.63
C LEU A 834 16.31 -43.65 15.11
N ALA A 835 15.25 -43.02 14.57
CA ALA A 835 14.09 -43.69 14.01
C ALA A 835 13.27 -42.72 13.14
N ASP A 836 12.31 -43.26 12.38
CA ASP A 836 11.46 -42.47 11.48
C ASP A 836 10.40 -41.66 12.23
N THR A 837 9.84 -42.22 13.32
CA THR A 837 8.78 -41.57 14.11
C THR A 837 9.23 -41.15 15.50
N ASN A 838 8.61 -40.10 16.05
CA ASN A 838 8.90 -39.63 17.41
C ASN A 838 8.60 -40.70 18.48
N ALA A 839 7.52 -41.48 18.31
CA ALA A 839 7.19 -42.58 19.21
C ALA A 839 8.30 -43.64 19.27
N GLU A 840 8.87 -44.02 18.12
CA GLU A 840 9.99 -44.97 18.06
C GLU A 840 11.27 -44.38 18.67
N ARG A 841 11.56 -43.08 18.42
CA ARG A 841 12.71 -42.40 19.03
C ARG A 841 12.63 -42.43 20.56
N PHE A 842 11.48 -42.08 21.13
CA PHE A 842 11.29 -42.11 22.59
C PHE A 842 11.17 -43.53 23.14
N ALA A 843 10.78 -44.53 22.35
CA ALA A 843 10.89 -45.93 22.76
C ALA A 843 12.35 -46.39 22.89
N ILE A 844 13.26 -45.86 22.06
CA ILE A 844 14.71 -46.09 22.17
C ILE A 844 15.28 -45.36 23.38
N THR A 845 15.03 -44.05 23.49
CA THR A 845 15.72 -43.20 24.46
C THR A 845 15.11 -43.23 25.86
N GLY A 846 13.80 -43.40 25.97
CA GLY A 846 13.03 -43.08 27.17
C GLY A 846 12.89 -41.57 27.38
N ALA A 847 12.43 -41.15 28.57
CA ALA A 847 12.25 -39.74 28.92
C ALA A 847 13.60 -39.02 29.07
N PRO A 848 13.73 -37.74 28.66
CA PRO A 848 14.89 -36.94 29.01
C PRO A 848 14.93 -36.69 30.54
N LEU A 849 16.12 -36.74 31.12
CA LEU A 849 16.34 -36.58 32.56
C LEU A 849 16.75 -35.15 32.97
N GLY A 850 17.07 -34.30 31.98
CA GLY A 850 17.55 -32.93 32.16
C GLY A 850 17.62 -32.20 30.82
N ASN A 851 18.11 -30.95 30.79
CA ASN A 851 18.56 -30.34 29.53
C ASN A 851 19.97 -30.86 29.20
N ALA A 852 20.39 -30.69 27.94
CA ALA A 852 21.73 -31.06 27.52
C ALA A 852 22.81 -30.24 28.26
N GLU A 853 23.86 -30.93 28.70
CA GLU A 853 25.03 -30.35 29.34
C GLU A 853 26.29 -30.89 28.64
N ASN A 854 27.29 -30.04 28.42
CA ASN A 854 28.58 -30.42 27.80
C ASN A 854 28.46 -31.20 26.46
N GLY A 855 27.44 -30.88 25.65
CA GLY A 855 27.22 -31.56 24.36
C GLY A 855 26.62 -32.98 24.48
N ALA A 856 26.05 -33.32 25.65
CA ALA A 856 25.38 -34.60 25.88
C ALA A 856 23.97 -34.39 26.48
N GLN A 857 23.00 -35.19 26.03
CA GLN A 857 21.64 -35.23 26.56
C GLN A 857 21.37 -36.59 27.21
N ARG A 858 21.05 -36.58 28.50
CA ARG A 858 20.73 -37.80 29.26
C ARG A 858 19.25 -38.16 29.14
N PHE A 859 18.98 -39.44 28.97
CA PHE A 859 17.65 -40.05 28.95
C PHE A 859 17.59 -41.26 29.89
N GLU A 860 16.38 -41.76 30.18
CA GLU A 860 16.16 -42.94 31.03
C GLU A 860 16.92 -44.19 30.54
N ASN A 861 17.03 -44.39 29.22
CA ASN A 861 17.66 -45.60 28.66
C ASN A 861 19.11 -45.38 28.19
N GLY A 862 19.68 -44.19 28.34
CA GLY A 862 21.03 -43.91 27.84
C GLY A 862 21.39 -42.43 27.67
N ILE A 863 22.51 -42.18 26.97
CA ILE A 863 23.04 -40.82 26.72
C ILE A 863 23.17 -40.59 25.22
N LEU A 864 22.71 -39.44 24.76
CA LEU A 864 22.82 -38.96 23.39
C LEU A 864 23.97 -37.94 23.28
N THR A 865 24.87 -38.13 22.31
CA THR A 865 25.98 -37.23 21.99
C THR A 865 26.04 -37.00 20.48
N ALA A 866 26.93 -36.10 20.00
CA ALA A 866 27.23 -35.94 18.58
C ALA A 866 27.61 -37.27 17.86
N SER A 867 28.13 -38.26 18.61
CA SER A 867 28.53 -39.57 18.07
C SER A 867 27.40 -40.62 17.98
N GLY A 868 26.20 -40.32 18.49
CA GLY A 868 25.07 -41.25 18.56
C GLY A 868 24.50 -41.47 19.96
N PHE A 869 23.54 -42.39 20.08
CA PHE A 869 22.91 -42.81 21.34
C PHE A 869 23.53 -44.11 21.87
N LYS A 870 23.87 -44.14 23.16
CA LYS A 870 24.44 -45.32 23.84
C LYS A 870 23.54 -45.80 24.97
N THR A 871 23.20 -47.09 24.99
CA THR A 871 22.35 -47.74 26.00
C THR A 871 23.15 -48.36 27.14
N GLY A 872 22.64 -48.30 28.38
CA GLY A 872 23.18 -49.01 29.56
C GLY A 872 23.70 -48.12 30.68
N GLU A 873 23.60 -48.61 31.92
CA GLU A 873 24.23 -48.05 33.13
C GLU A 873 25.76 -48.25 33.05
N GLU A 874 26.48 -47.30 32.47
CA GLU A 874 27.75 -46.92 33.10
C GLU A 874 27.59 -45.51 33.64
N PRO A 875 27.88 -45.27 34.93
CA PRO A 875 28.19 -43.92 35.35
C PRO A 875 29.45 -43.56 34.57
N VAL A 876 29.33 -42.65 33.62
CA VAL A 876 30.48 -41.80 33.36
C VAL A 876 30.68 -41.08 34.70
N GLU A 877 31.68 -41.50 35.49
CA GLU A 877 32.32 -40.57 36.40
C GLU A 877 32.79 -39.42 35.51
N GLU A 878 31.96 -38.39 35.37
CA GLU A 878 32.35 -37.21 34.65
C GLU A 878 33.30 -36.39 35.54
N PRO A 879 34.44 -35.93 34.98
CA PRO A 879 35.24 -34.86 35.57
C PRO A 879 34.31 -33.72 35.98
N MET A 880 34.44 -33.20 37.20
CA MET A 880 33.79 -31.93 37.50
C MET A 880 34.33 -30.87 36.54
N LEU A 881 33.46 -30.15 35.85
CA LEU A 881 33.89 -29.09 34.94
C LEU A 881 34.68 -28.03 35.73
N GLY A 882 35.95 -27.86 35.40
CA GLY A 882 36.89 -26.99 36.12
C GLY A 882 37.74 -27.67 37.19
N ASP A 883 37.68 -29.00 37.30
CA ASP A 883 38.58 -29.89 38.04
C ASP A 883 39.38 -30.67 36.97
N VAL A 884 40.58 -30.18 36.68
CA VAL A 884 41.40 -30.69 35.56
C VAL A 884 42.33 -31.82 35.99
N ASP A 885 42.52 -32.02 37.30
CA ASP A 885 43.28 -33.15 37.84
C ASP A 885 42.43 -34.33 38.34
N LEU A 886 41.10 -34.19 38.29
CA LEU A 886 40.11 -35.23 38.55
C LEU A 886 40.07 -35.68 40.02
N ASP A 887 40.45 -34.80 40.96
CA ASP A 887 40.47 -35.11 42.40
C ASP A 887 39.09 -34.97 43.08
N GLY A 888 38.08 -34.52 42.33
CA GLY A 888 36.70 -34.34 42.76
C GLY A 888 36.44 -33.01 43.47
N ARG A 889 37.39 -32.06 43.43
CA ARG A 889 37.29 -30.71 44.01
C ARG A 889 37.68 -29.68 42.97
N ARG A 890 37.10 -28.47 43.05
CA ARG A 890 37.46 -27.34 42.18
C ARG A 890 38.39 -26.43 42.97
N THR A 891 39.68 -26.54 42.71
CA THR A 891 40.70 -25.81 43.45
C THR A 891 41.31 -24.68 42.62
N VAL A 892 42.12 -23.82 43.25
CA VAL A 892 42.86 -22.79 42.52
C VAL A 892 43.90 -23.42 41.59
N ALA A 893 44.39 -24.63 41.90
CA ALA A 893 45.32 -25.37 41.05
C ALA A 893 44.71 -25.73 39.68
N ASP A 894 43.41 -26.02 39.65
CA ASP A 894 42.70 -26.37 38.42
C ASP A 894 42.55 -25.19 37.46
N ILE A 895 42.21 -24.02 37.99
CA ILE A 895 42.11 -22.77 37.23
C ILE A 895 43.48 -22.39 36.64
N VAL A 896 44.55 -22.67 37.37
CA VAL A 896 45.93 -22.42 36.96
C VAL A 896 46.39 -23.35 35.82
N MET A 897 45.97 -24.62 35.85
CA MET A 897 46.20 -25.58 34.76
C MET A 897 45.41 -25.22 33.49
N ILE A 898 44.14 -24.81 33.63
CA ILE A 898 43.30 -24.36 32.50
C ILE A 898 43.89 -23.10 31.84
N ARG A 899 44.43 -22.16 32.63
CA ARG A 899 45.08 -20.95 32.10
C ARG A 899 46.40 -21.24 31.38
N SER A 900 47.20 -22.19 31.87
CA SER A 900 48.46 -22.60 31.20
C SER A 900 48.19 -23.23 29.83
N ALA A 901 47.10 -23.98 29.70
CA ALA A 901 46.64 -24.54 28.42
C ALA A 901 46.11 -23.46 27.45
N ILE A 902 45.38 -22.45 27.93
CA ILE A 902 44.83 -21.36 27.09
C ILE A 902 45.93 -20.38 26.63
N MET A 903 46.95 -20.13 27.45
CA MET A 903 48.02 -19.17 27.14
C MET A 903 49.25 -19.78 26.46
N GLY A 904 49.29 -21.10 26.26
CA GLY A 904 50.40 -21.81 25.60
C GLY A 904 51.76 -21.72 26.30
N ARG A 905 51.78 -21.52 27.63
CA ARG A 905 53.02 -21.40 28.43
C ARG A 905 53.24 -22.65 29.26
N THR A 906 54.49 -23.13 29.32
CA THR A 906 54.83 -24.43 29.92
C THR A 906 55.13 -24.42 31.41
N GLU A 907 55.40 -23.29 32.08
CA GLU A 907 55.68 -23.27 33.54
C GLU A 907 55.39 -21.89 34.20
N LEU A 908 54.91 -21.91 35.45
CA LEU A 908 54.59 -20.73 36.27
C LEU A 908 55.64 -20.51 37.38
N SER A 909 55.81 -19.26 37.84
CA SER A 909 56.78 -18.93 38.89
C SER A 909 56.31 -19.29 40.31
N GLU A 910 57.24 -19.60 41.23
CA GLU A 910 56.92 -19.90 42.64
C GLU A 910 56.10 -18.82 43.35
N GLN A 911 56.21 -17.57 42.92
CA GLN A 911 55.49 -16.44 43.53
C GLN A 911 54.01 -16.43 43.12
N GLN A 912 53.69 -16.92 41.91
CA GLN A 912 52.32 -17.09 41.42
C GLN A 912 51.64 -18.31 42.05
N ILE A 913 52.40 -19.38 42.27
CA ILE A 913 51.94 -20.58 43.00
C ILE A 913 51.60 -20.24 44.46
N ARG A 914 52.37 -19.37 45.11
CA ARG A 914 52.08 -18.96 46.50
C ARG A 914 50.89 -18.02 46.62
N ALA A 915 50.66 -17.12 45.65
CA ALA A 915 49.53 -16.18 45.68
C ALA A 915 48.16 -16.85 45.44
N ALA A 916 48.16 -18.00 44.76
CA ALA A 916 46.98 -18.85 44.56
C ALA A 916 46.53 -19.59 45.84
N ASN A 917 47.38 -19.69 46.87
CA ASN A 917 47.22 -20.59 48.01
C ASN A 917 46.86 -19.90 49.33
N VAL A 918 46.47 -18.62 49.34
CA VAL A 918 46.49 -17.81 50.59
C VAL A 918 45.14 -17.59 51.27
N ASP A 919 44.00 -17.94 50.68
CA ASP A 919 42.70 -17.72 51.34
C ASP A 919 41.66 -18.82 51.02
N GLU A 920 42.10 -20.09 51.05
CA GLU A 920 41.17 -21.21 51.16
C GLU A 920 40.50 -21.16 52.53
N ASP A 921 39.17 -21.11 52.58
CA ASP A 921 38.46 -21.47 53.80
C ASP A 921 38.78 -22.94 54.16
N PRO A 922 38.54 -23.40 55.40
CA PRO A 922 38.86 -24.78 55.80
C PRO A 922 38.15 -25.89 54.99
N GLU A 923 37.24 -25.51 54.10
CA GLU A 923 36.42 -26.37 53.24
C GLU A 923 36.80 -26.24 51.75
N GLY A 924 37.80 -25.41 51.40
CA GLY A 924 38.39 -25.30 50.06
C GLY A 924 37.50 -24.60 49.02
N ARG A 925 36.64 -23.65 49.41
CA ARG A 925 35.71 -22.98 48.47
C ARG A 925 36.17 -21.60 48.01
N ILE A 926 35.86 -21.27 46.75
CA ILE A 926 36.03 -19.93 46.15
C ILE A 926 35.03 -18.95 46.77
N THR A 927 35.52 -17.84 47.32
CA THR A 927 34.70 -16.78 47.89
C THR A 927 34.43 -15.65 46.89
N VAL A 928 33.42 -14.81 47.20
CA VAL A 928 33.15 -13.57 46.43
C VAL A 928 34.36 -12.62 46.46
N THR A 929 35.16 -12.67 47.52
CA THR A 929 36.40 -11.89 47.66
C THR A 929 37.45 -12.33 46.64
N ASP A 930 37.53 -13.62 46.34
CA ASP A 930 38.46 -14.19 45.35
C ASP A 930 38.08 -13.78 43.92
N ILE A 931 36.79 -13.79 43.60
CA ILE A 931 36.27 -13.34 42.30
C ILE A 931 36.51 -11.83 42.10
N VAL A 932 36.39 -11.02 43.17
CA VAL A 932 36.65 -9.58 43.13
C VAL A 932 38.16 -9.27 43.03
N ALA A 933 39.02 -10.06 43.66
CA ALA A 933 40.48 -9.95 43.55
C ALA A 933 40.97 -10.35 42.14
N LEU A 934 40.44 -11.43 41.58
CA LEU A 934 40.68 -11.86 40.19
C LEU A 934 40.21 -10.80 39.18
N ARG A 935 39.03 -10.21 39.38
CA ARG A 935 38.53 -9.13 38.53
C ARG A 935 39.38 -7.87 38.61
N ARG A 936 39.93 -7.51 39.78
CA ARG A 936 40.85 -6.37 39.93
C ARG A 936 42.21 -6.59 39.26
N LEU A 937 42.73 -7.81 39.27
CA LEU A 937 43.97 -8.18 38.57
C LEU A 937 43.79 -8.21 37.04
N ILE A 938 42.63 -8.66 36.55
CA ILE A 938 42.28 -8.63 35.11
C ILE A 938 42.15 -7.19 34.59
N MET A 939 41.74 -6.24 35.44
CA MET A 939 41.56 -4.84 35.07
C MET A 939 42.80 -3.95 35.30
N SER A 940 43.93 -4.50 35.79
CA SER A 940 45.15 -3.73 36.07
C SER A 940 46.34 -4.03 35.14
N GLU A 941 46.13 -4.80 34.07
CA GLU A 941 47.14 -5.08 33.02
C GLU A 941 46.64 -4.74 31.59
N GLU A 942 45.81 -3.71 31.47
CA GLU A 942 45.99 -2.66 30.44
C GLU A 942 46.67 -1.46 31.10
#